data_AF-A0A0A7I5M4-F1
#
_entry.id   AF-A0A0A7I5M4-F1
#
_cell.length_a   1.000
_cell.length_b   1.000
_cell.length_c   1.000
_cell.angle_alpha   90.00
_cell.angle_beta   90.00
_cell.angle_gamma   90.00
#
_symmetry.space_group_name_H-M   'P 1'
#
loop_
_entity.id
_entity.type
_entity.pdbx_description
1 polymer ?
#
loop_
_entity_poly.entity_id
_entity_poly.type
_entity_poly.pdbx_seq_one_letter_code
_entity_poly.pdbx_strand_id
1 'polypeptide(L)'
;MADEPTNTGADGADDENALHAGALEPLSPQEADNTDYGLLKGNRVQPVDLQEEMRQSYLSYALSVIVERALPDVRDGMKPVHRRVVYAMYDGGYRPDRGYNKCSRVVGDVMGKYHPHGDSAIYDTLVRMAQDWSMRYLLVDGQGNFGSPGDDPAAAMRYTECRMAPLAMELVRDIDKDTVDFVPNYDGKTQEPTVLPARFPNLLVNGSSGIAVGMATNIPPHNMREVADGVHWALDHPEATREELLDALIERIKGPDFPTGATILGHKGIEQAYRTGRGLITMRAVVNTEEIKGRMCLVVTELPYQVNPDRLVVSIREAVRDGKIQGIADMRDETSGRTGQRLVLVLKRDAVPKVVLNNLYKHSQLQQTFGANMLALVDGVPRTLSLDAFIRHWVSHQLDVIARRTAYLKREAEERDHILQGYLKALDMIDEVIHLIRSSRTVEVARTGLMDLLTVDEIQADAILAMQLRRLAALERQKILDEHDELMRRITDYADILARPERQRKIVGDELDEIVAKYGDDRRTRILPFSGEMNVEDLIAEENVVVTVTHAGFIKRTKADEYRAQHRGGKGIKGAKLRDDDVVDHFFLTSTHNWLLFFTNKGRVYRCKAYELPEGSRDSKGQHVANLLQFAPDETIQAVLAIPNYEVAKYLVLATRSGKVKKTRLSEYDSPRQGGLIAVRLMTDENGETADELIGANLCNAEDDIILVSKHGMSLKFRADDDQLRPMGRQTAGVQGMKFRDGDELLAMDVVWGDSDKDLFVVTNEGFAKRTALSEYRLQGRNGFGVKAVQLVEGRGFLVGALVVSEEDQVMAIMTSGKVIRANVNEVKRTGRTTQGVTFAKPEKNDEIISIARNAEAEDEADGETTTTESSGSASSIQPAQGEPVFEVSTEEPSGMPLVTENSEAIERTEESGGEASDEA
;
A
#
# COMPACT_ATOMS: atom_id res chain seq x y z
N MET A 1 -58.76 -20.17 -39.73
CA MET A 1 -60.07 -20.12 -39.02
C MET A 1 -60.07 -18.81 -38.26
N ALA A 2 -60.94 -17.83 -38.49
CA ALA A 2 -61.97 -17.58 -39.51
C ALA A 2 -62.48 -16.14 -39.20
N ASP A 3 -62.70 -15.19 -40.11
CA ASP A 3 -62.68 -15.18 -41.59
C ASP A 3 -62.25 -13.80 -42.15
N GLU A 4 -61.91 -13.78 -43.45
CA GLU A 4 -61.94 -12.61 -44.38
C GLU A 4 -63.20 -12.73 -45.29
N PRO A 5 -63.55 -11.78 -46.20
CA PRO A 5 -62.97 -10.47 -46.55
C PRO A 5 -63.95 -9.31 -46.18
N THR A 6 -64.28 -8.19 -46.87
CA THR A 6 -64.15 -7.64 -48.25
C THR A 6 -64.02 -6.10 -48.34
N ASN A 7 -63.30 -5.68 -49.38
CA ASN A 7 -63.24 -4.35 -50.02
C ASN A 7 -64.54 -3.93 -50.74
N THR A 8 -64.91 -2.63 -50.77
CA THR A 8 -65.32 -1.82 -51.98
C THR A 8 -65.91 -0.43 -51.65
N GLY A 9 -65.61 0.59 -52.50
CA GLY A 9 -66.39 1.85 -52.69
C GLY A 9 -66.09 2.99 -51.69
N ALA A 10 -65.86 4.27 -52.00
CA ALA A 10 -65.98 5.18 -53.18
C ALA A 10 -67.13 6.24 -53.11
N ASP A 11 -66.72 7.51 -53.19
CA ASP A 11 -67.41 8.76 -53.60
C ASP A 11 -68.61 9.36 -52.80
N GLY A 12 -68.66 10.71 -52.75
CA GLY A 12 -69.68 11.57 -52.08
C GLY A 12 -69.23 12.09 -50.70
N ALA A 13 -69.04 13.38 -50.38
CA ALA A 13 -69.54 14.67 -50.90
C ALA A 13 -71.08 14.84 -50.79
N ASP A 14 -71.65 15.88 -50.16
CA ASP A 14 -71.15 17.00 -49.33
C ASP A 14 -72.27 17.40 -48.32
N ASP A 15 -71.99 18.17 -47.26
CA ASP A 15 -72.65 19.48 -47.03
C ASP A 15 -72.24 20.23 -45.74
N GLU A 16 -72.56 21.53 -45.76
CA GLU A 16 -72.74 22.53 -44.68
C GLU A 16 -72.29 22.19 -43.22
N ASN A 17 -71.56 23.06 -42.52
CA ASN A 17 -72.06 24.41 -42.23
C ASN A 17 -70.97 25.46 -41.95
N ALA A 18 -71.37 26.74 -41.94
CA ALA A 18 -70.46 27.88 -41.95
C ALA A 18 -70.56 28.78 -40.70
N LEU A 19 -69.61 29.72 -40.60
CA LEU A 19 -69.63 30.94 -39.78
C LEU A 19 -69.62 30.77 -38.25
N HIS A 20 -68.44 30.98 -37.66
CA HIS A 20 -68.30 32.03 -36.66
C HIS A 20 -66.94 32.74 -36.82
N ALA A 21 -66.96 34.06 -36.91
CA ALA A 21 -65.76 34.89 -37.09
C ALA A 21 -65.40 35.61 -35.78
N GLY A 22 -64.10 35.73 -35.48
CA GLY A 22 -63.62 36.47 -34.31
C GLY A 22 -62.10 36.64 -34.29
N ALA A 23 -61.66 37.89 -34.45
CA ALA A 23 -60.28 38.40 -34.32
C ALA A 23 -59.19 37.77 -35.21
N LEU A 24 -58.52 38.61 -36.00
CA LEU A 24 -57.35 38.25 -36.81
C LEU A 24 -56.07 38.43 -35.99
N GLU A 25 -55.31 37.36 -35.80
CA GLU A 25 -53.85 37.47 -35.65
C GLU A 25 -53.21 37.52 -37.05
N PRO A 26 -52.08 38.23 -37.23
CA PRO A 26 -51.41 38.30 -38.53
C PRO A 26 -50.74 36.96 -38.86
N LEU A 27 -51.23 36.29 -39.90
CA LEU A 27 -50.62 35.08 -40.46
C LEU A 27 -49.13 35.30 -40.79
N SER A 28 -48.34 34.24 -40.67
CA SER A 28 -46.90 34.33 -40.86
C SER A 28 -46.54 34.52 -42.34
N PRO A 29 -45.37 35.11 -42.68
CA PRO A 29 -44.93 35.24 -44.07
C PRO A 29 -44.75 33.91 -44.83
N GLN A 30 -44.83 32.76 -44.16
CA GLN A 30 -44.67 31.44 -44.74
C GLN A 30 -45.97 30.85 -45.32
N GLU A 31 -47.13 31.44 -45.02
CA GLU A 31 -48.45 30.92 -45.45
C GLU A 31 -48.92 31.52 -46.79
N ALA A 32 -48.10 32.36 -47.42
CA ALA A 32 -48.38 33.00 -48.71
C ALA A 32 -47.55 32.46 -49.89
N ASP A 33 -46.56 31.59 -49.65
CA ASP A 33 -45.65 31.11 -50.69
C ASP A 33 -46.00 29.69 -51.17
N ASN A 34 -46.82 29.62 -52.23
CA ASN A 34 -47.13 28.38 -52.96
C ASN A 34 -46.17 28.13 -54.14
N THR A 35 -44.93 28.64 -54.10
CA THR A 35 -43.94 28.40 -55.16
C THR A 35 -43.39 26.96 -55.06
N ASP A 36 -43.84 26.07 -55.95
CA ASP A 36 -43.27 24.72 -56.07
C ASP A 36 -41.86 24.77 -56.67
N TYR A 37 -40.85 24.67 -55.81
CA TYR A 37 -39.44 24.56 -56.18
C TYR A 37 -39.03 23.16 -56.68
N GLY A 38 -39.96 22.24 -56.93
CA GLY A 38 -39.77 21.03 -57.74
C GLY A 38 -38.87 19.94 -57.12
N LEU A 39 -38.50 20.06 -55.84
CA LEU A 39 -37.42 19.29 -55.21
C LEU A 39 -37.87 18.07 -54.37
N LEU A 40 -39.18 17.80 -54.25
CA LEU A 40 -39.70 16.70 -53.41
C LEU A 40 -40.65 15.75 -54.17
N LYS A 41 -40.10 14.97 -55.11
CA LYS A 41 -40.73 13.69 -55.52
C LYS A 41 -40.36 12.57 -54.55
N GLY A 42 -41.04 12.53 -53.41
CA GLY A 42 -40.90 11.47 -52.41
C GLY A 42 -41.93 11.61 -51.29
N ASN A 43 -42.17 10.54 -50.53
CA ASN A 43 -43.04 10.60 -49.36
C ASN A 43 -42.41 11.54 -48.31
N ARG A 44 -43.21 12.46 -47.75
CA ARG A 44 -42.80 13.44 -46.73
C ARG A 44 -42.40 12.80 -45.38
N VAL A 45 -42.59 11.49 -45.25
CA VAL A 45 -42.15 10.65 -44.13
C VAL A 45 -41.33 9.50 -44.69
N GLN A 46 -40.10 9.33 -44.22
CA GLN A 46 -39.28 8.15 -44.48
C GLN A 46 -39.41 7.19 -43.28
N PRO A 47 -39.86 5.92 -43.48
CA PRO A 47 -39.84 4.94 -42.41
C PRO A 47 -38.40 4.49 -42.14
N VAL A 48 -37.95 4.66 -40.90
CA VAL A 48 -36.63 4.21 -40.44
C VAL A 48 -36.79 2.89 -39.69
N ASP A 49 -35.86 1.96 -39.87
CA ASP A 49 -35.84 0.72 -39.09
C ASP A 49 -35.45 0.99 -37.62
N LEU A 50 -36.22 0.43 -36.69
CA LEU A 50 -36.04 0.69 -35.26
C LEU A 50 -34.73 0.12 -34.70
N GLN A 51 -34.26 -1.03 -35.21
CA GLN A 51 -33.02 -1.63 -34.74
C GLN A 51 -31.81 -0.83 -35.23
N GLU A 52 -31.84 -0.35 -36.48
CA GLU A 52 -30.79 0.48 -37.04
C GLU A 52 -30.77 1.90 -36.42
N GLU A 53 -31.92 2.54 -36.23
CA GLU A 53 -32.01 3.84 -35.55
C GLU A 53 -31.48 3.76 -34.12
N MET A 54 -31.96 2.79 -33.32
CA MET A 54 -31.47 2.58 -31.96
C MET A 54 -29.95 2.32 -31.93
N ARG A 55 -29.40 1.62 -32.93
CA ARG A 55 -27.96 1.39 -33.06
C ARG A 55 -27.20 2.68 -33.41
N GLN A 56 -27.67 3.47 -34.37
CA GLN A 56 -27.03 4.71 -34.81
C GLN A 56 -27.07 5.78 -33.72
N SER A 57 -28.25 6.05 -33.14
CA SER A 57 -28.41 7.04 -32.07
C SER A 57 -27.63 6.66 -30.80
N TYR A 58 -27.65 5.39 -30.38
CA TYR A 58 -26.84 4.95 -29.23
C TYR A 58 -25.34 5.06 -29.49
N LEU A 59 -24.86 4.66 -30.67
CA LEU A 59 -23.44 4.75 -31.02
C LEU A 59 -22.96 6.21 -31.09
N SER A 60 -23.77 7.09 -31.67
CA SER A 60 -23.47 8.53 -31.78
C SER A 60 -23.36 9.18 -30.41
N TYR A 61 -24.32 8.91 -29.51
CA TYR A 61 -24.28 9.35 -28.12
C TYR A 61 -23.06 8.77 -27.36
N ALA A 62 -22.78 7.47 -27.53
CA ALA A 62 -21.64 6.83 -26.88
C ALA A 62 -20.30 7.44 -27.30
N LEU A 63 -20.10 7.68 -28.60
CA LEU A 63 -18.88 8.29 -29.13
C LEU A 63 -18.68 9.72 -28.59
N SER A 64 -19.72 10.56 -28.63
CA SER A 64 -19.66 11.92 -28.05
C SER A 64 -19.33 11.89 -26.55
N VAL A 65 -19.97 11.01 -25.78
CA VAL A 65 -19.66 10.89 -24.34
C VAL A 65 -18.23 10.40 -24.08
N ILE A 66 -17.71 9.47 -24.88
CA ILE A 66 -16.34 8.93 -24.75
C ILE A 66 -15.30 10.01 -25.09
N VAL A 67 -15.43 10.67 -26.24
CA VAL A 67 -14.40 11.56 -26.82
C VAL A 67 -14.53 13.00 -26.32
N GLU A 68 -15.76 13.52 -26.20
CA GLU A 68 -16.02 14.96 -26.02
C GLU A 68 -16.37 15.33 -24.57
N ARG A 69 -16.47 14.36 -23.65
CA ARG A 69 -16.97 14.61 -22.28
C ARG A 69 -16.24 13.86 -21.17
N ALA A 70 -16.18 12.53 -21.24
CA ALA A 70 -15.88 11.71 -20.05
C ALA A 70 -14.40 11.47 -19.78
N LEU A 71 -13.56 11.45 -20.82
CA LEU A 71 -12.15 11.05 -20.76
C LEU A 71 -11.21 12.25 -21.00
N PRO A 72 -9.97 12.21 -20.45
CA PRO A 72 -8.92 13.18 -20.76
C PRO A 72 -8.18 12.82 -22.05
N ASP A 73 -7.64 13.83 -22.75
CA ASP A 73 -6.58 13.63 -23.75
C ASP A 73 -5.25 13.31 -23.06
N VAL A 74 -4.47 12.38 -23.60
CA VAL A 74 -3.17 11.98 -23.03
C VAL A 74 -2.15 13.13 -22.96
N ARG A 75 -2.27 14.12 -23.85
CA ARG A 75 -1.25 15.17 -24.07
C ARG A 75 -1.32 16.32 -23.08
N ASP A 76 -2.53 16.77 -22.71
CA ASP A 76 -2.74 17.85 -21.73
C ASP A 76 -3.46 17.42 -20.45
N GLY A 77 -3.96 16.18 -20.41
CA GLY A 77 -4.73 15.64 -19.29
C GLY A 77 -6.14 16.20 -19.16
N MET A 78 -6.59 17.04 -20.09
CA MET A 78 -7.86 17.74 -19.99
C MET A 78 -8.98 16.96 -20.68
N LYS A 79 -10.14 16.98 -20.02
CA LYS A 79 -11.43 16.78 -20.69
C LYS A 79 -11.89 18.12 -21.28
N PRO A 80 -12.73 18.15 -22.33
CA PRO A 80 -13.10 19.40 -22.99
C PRO A 80 -13.68 20.49 -22.08
N VAL A 81 -14.44 20.15 -21.02
CA VAL A 81 -14.91 21.17 -20.05
C VAL A 81 -13.76 21.85 -19.29
N HIS A 82 -12.73 21.10 -18.85
CA HIS A 82 -11.55 21.67 -18.18
C HIS A 82 -10.73 22.52 -19.17
N ARG A 83 -10.52 22.01 -20.40
CA ARG A 83 -9.81 22.72 -21.47
C ARG A 83 -10.48 24.05 -21.79
N ARG A 84 -11.81 24.06 -21.95
CA ARG A 84 -12.61 25.26 -22.23
C ARG A 84 -12.65 26.24 -21.06
N VAL A 85 -12.67 25.78 -19.81
CA VAL A 85 -12.54 26.68 -18.64
C VAL A 85 -11.16 27.34 -18.61
N VAL A 86 -10.06 26.56 -18.69
CA VAL A 86 -8.70 27.12 -18.67
C VAL A 86 -8.45 28.05 -19.87
N TYR A 87 -8.91 27.68 -21.07
CA TYR A 87 -8.78 28.51 -22.27
C TYR A 87 -9.64 29.78 -22.21
N ALA A 88 -10.90 29.72 -21.75
CA ALA A 88 -11.72 30.93 -21.58
C ALA A 88 -11.16 31.87 -20.49
N MET A 89 -10.55 31.31 -19.44
CA MET A 89 -9.83 32.10 -18.44
C MET A 89 -8.59 32.78 -19.05
N TYR A 90 -7.93 32.13 -20.02
CA TYR A 90 -6.89 32.75 -20.82
C TYR A 90 -7.43 33.83 -21.78
N ASP A 91 -8.36 33.52 -22.68
CA ASP A 91 -8.94 34.45 -23.66
C ASP A 91 -9.59 35.69 -22.99
N GLY A 92 -10.41 35.48 -21.95
CA GLY A 92 -11.06 36.56 -21.19
C GLY A 92 -10.11 37.39 -20.30
N GLY A 93 -8.82 37.07 -20.26
CA GLY A 93 -7.81 37.88 -19.58
C GLY A 93 -7.76 37.73 -18.05
N TYR A 94 -8.23 36.60 -17.50
CA TYR A 94 -8.37 36.35 -16.05
C TYR A 94 -7.05 35.86 -15.40
N ARG A 95 -5.95 36.57 -15.68
CA ARG A 95 -4.57 36.19 -15.32
C ARG A 95 -4.25 36.24 -13.80
N PRO A 96 -3.19 35.55 -13.32
CA PRO A 96 -2.77 35.57 -11.92
C PRO A 96 -2.27 36.95 -11.41
N ASP A 97 -1.74 37.81 -12.29
CA ASP A 97 -1.27 39.18 -11.96
C ASP A 97 -2.42 40.17 -11.72
N ARG A 98 -3.67 39.75 -11.96
CA ARG A 98 -4.86 40.59 -11.91
C ARG A 98 -5.73 40.29 -10.69
N GLY A 99 -6.66 41.19 -10.41
CA GLY A 99 -7.66 41.00 -9.37
C GLY A 99 -8.63 39.86 -9.70
N TYR A 100 -9.17 39.24 -8.65
CA TYR A 100 -10.19 38.21 -8.75
C TYR A 100 -11.45 38.71 -9.47
N ASN A 101 -12.13 37.81 -10.19
CA ASN A 101 -13.36 38.10 -10.94
C ASN A 101 -14.48 37.15 -10.51
N LYS A 102 -15.72 37.64 -10.44
CA LYS A 102 -16.90 36.83 -10.08
C LYS A 102 -16.99 35.55 -10.92
N CYS A 103 -17.15 34.41 -10.27
CA CYS A 103 -17.18 33.11 -10.95
C CYS A 103 -18.31 33.04 -11.99
N SER A 104 -19.45 33.68 -11.74
CA SER A 104 -20.56 33.80 -12.69
C SER A 104 -20.18 34.45 -14.02
N ARG A 105 -19.17 35.34 -14.03
CA ARG A 105 -18.66 35.96 -15.27
C ARG A 105 -17.84 34.96 -16.08
N VAL A 106 -16.93 34.24 -15.42
CA VAL A 106 -16.09 33.21 -16.06
C VAL A 106 -16.95 32.06 -16.58
N VAL A 107 -17.93 31.59 -15.78
CA VAL A 107 -18.91 30.58 -16.21
C VAL A 107 -19.73 31.07 -17.41
N GLY A 108 -20.15 32.34 -17.40
CA GLY A 108 -20.85 32.96 -18.53
C GLY A 108 -20.01 33.02 -19.82
N ASP A 109 -18.73 33.41 -19.73
CA ASP A 109 -17.82 33.44 -20.88
C ASP A 109 -17.56 32.02 -21.42
N VAL A 110 -17.34 31.03 -20.56
CA VAL A 110 -17.17 29.62 -20.96
C VAL A 110 -18.42 29.09 -21.66
N MET A 111 -19.59 29.32 -21.08
CA MET A 111 -20.87 28.84 -21.60
C MET A 111 -21.22 29.50 -22.95
N GLY A 112 -21.05 30.82 -23.04
CA GLY A 112 -21.44 31.62 -24.21
C GLY A 112 -20.47 31.57 -25.40
N LYS A 113 -19.22 31.13 -25.20
CA LYS A 113 -18.22 30.97 -26.27
C LYS A 113 -17.96 29.52 -26.64
N TYR A 114 -17.85 28.61 -25.67
CA TYR A 114 -17.20 27.31 -25.90
C TYR A 114 -18.01 26.08 -25.44
N HIS A 115 -18.75 26.17 -24.32
CA HIS A 115 -19.37 25.00 -23.70
C HIS A 115 -20.90 25.15 -23.61
N PRO A 116 -21.66 24.73 -24.65
CA PRO A 116 -23.11 24.92 -24.76
C PRO A 116 -23.90 23.92 -23.90
N HIS A 117 -23.58 23.85 -22.62
CA HIS A 117 -24.17 22.99 -21.59
C HIS A 117 -24.46 23.82 -20.32
N GLY A 118 -25.11 23.21 -19.33
CA GLY A 118 -25.52 23.91 -18.10
C GLY A 118 -24.37 24.56 -17.32
N ASP A 119 -24.64 25.76 -16.81
CA ASP A 119 -23.77 26.58 -15.97
C ASP A 119 -23.24 25.82 -14.72
N SER A 120 -24.09 24.98 -14.11
CA SER A 120 -23.73 24.14 -12.97
C SER A 120 -22.53 23.23 -13.23
N ALA A 121 -22.50 22.52 -14.37
CA ALA A 121 -21.40 21.62 -14.70
C ALA A 121 -20.07 22.37 -14.94
N ILE A 122 -20.15 23.60 -15.47
CA ILE A 122 -19.00 24.48 -15.65
C ILE A 122 -18.52 25.00 -14.29
N TYR A 123 -19.44 25.43 -13.42
CA TYR A 123 -19.10 25.93 -12.09
C TYR A 123 -18.53 24.84 -11.18
N ASP A 124 -19.11 23.64 -11.15
CA ASP A 124 -18.59 22.49 -10.40
C ASP A 124 -17.18 22.10 -10.86
N THR A 125 -16.90 22.23 -12.17
CA THR A 125 -15.55 22.02 -12.74
C THR A 125 -14.57 23.10 -12.25
N LEU A 126 -14.97 24.37 -12.33
CA LEU A 126 -14.16 25.52 -11.87
C LEU A 126 -13.87 25.42 -10.37
N VAL A 127 -14.87 25.07 -9.55
CA VAL A 127 -14.75 24.87 -8.10
C VAL A 127 -13.75 23.76 -7.79
N ARG A 128 -13.85 22.59 -8.43
CA ARG A 128 -12.92 21.47 -8.21
C ARG A 128 -11.47 21.81 -8.56
N MET A 129 -11.24 22.70 -9.53
CA MET A 129 -9.89 23.16 -9.90
C MET A 129 -9.28 24.19 -8.92
N ALA A 130 -10.05 24.64 -7.92
CA ALA A 130 -9.64 25.52 -6.82
C ALA A 130 -9.61 24.84 -5.44
N GLN A 131 -9.97 23.55 -5.35
CA GLN A 131 -10.02 22.79 -4.09
C GLN A 131 -8.73 21.98 -3.91
N ASP A 132 -7.94 22.33 -2.89
CA ASP A 132 -6.61 21.74 -2.63
C ASP A 132 -6.65 20.30 -2.08
N TRP A 133 -7.80 19.85 -1.57
CA TRP A 133 -8.08 18.44 -1.26
C TRP A 133 -8.55 17.62 -2.48
N SER A 134 -9.02 18.29 -3.55
CA SER A 134 -9.54 17.65 -4.78
C SER A 134 -8.51 17.59 -5.90
N MET A 135 -7.56 18.53 -5.94
CA MET A 135 -6.58 18.68 -7.02
C MET A 135 -5.17 18.87 -6.43
N ARG A 136 -4.19 18.09 -6.92
CA ARG A 136 -2.84 18.01 -6.34
C ARG A 136 -2.00 19.27 -6.58
N TYR A 137 -2.23 19.96 -7.68
CA TYR A 137 -1.69 21.27 -8.02
C TYR A 137 -2.78 22.12 -8.69
N LEU A 138 -3.25 23.16 -7.99
CA LEU A 138 -4.40 23.98 -8.38
C LEU A 138 -4.23 24.66 -9.74
N LEU A 139 -5.33 24.75 -10.48
CA LEU A 139 -5.40 25.45 -11.78
C LEU A 139 -6.25 26.72 -11.72
N VAL A 140 -7.11 26.84 -10.71
CA VAL A 140 -7.90 28.04 -10.41
C VAL A 140 -7.50 28.54 -9.03
N ASP A 141 -7.24 29.84 -8.92
CA ASP A 141 -7.06 30.55 -7.65
C ASP A 141 -8.41 31.17 -7.28
N GLY A 142 -8.99 30.76 -6.15
CA GLY A 142 -10.37 31.03 -5.75
C GLY A 142 -10.47 31.82 -4.45
N GLN A 143 -11.34 32.83 -4.43
CA GLN A 143 -11.64 33.66 -3.25
C GLN A 143 -13.11 33.51 -2.84
N GLY A 144 -13.35 33.17 -1.57
CA GLY A 144 -14.68 32.93 -0.99
C GLY A 144 -14.87 31.48 -0.56
N ASN A 145 -16.11 31.08 -0.27
CA ASN A 145 -16.42 29.69 0.10
C ASN A 145 -16.50 28.78 -1.15
N PHE A 146 -15.46 27.98 -1.36
CA PHE A 146 -15.36 26.95 -2.42
C PHE A 146 -15.75 25.53 -1.92
N GLY A 147 -16.43 25.43 -0.79
CA GLY A 147 -16.86 24.20 -0.13
C GLY A 147 -15.89 23.76 0.96
N SER A 148 -16.09 22.55 1.48
CA SER A 148 -15.13 21.88 2.36
C SER A 148 -14.84 20.44 1.86
N PRO A 149 -13.87 19.71 2.46
CA PRO A 149 -13.71 18.28 2.21
C PRO A 149 -14.93 17.42 2.61
N GLY A 150 -15.80 17.99 3.45
CA GLY A 150 -17.02 17.40 3.99
C GLY A 150 -18.22 17.48 3.06
N ASP A 151 -19.41 17.58 3.64
CA ASP A 151 -20.69 17.72 2.92
C ASP A 151 -21.08 19.18 2.60
N ASP A 152 -20.29 20.18 3.03
CA ASP A 152 -20.53 21.60 2.71
C ASP A 152 -20.21 21.95 1.25
N PRO A 153 -21.20 22.38 0.45
CA PRO A 153 -20.97 22.79 -0.94
C PRO A 153 -20.36 24.19 -1.05
N ALA A 154 -19.78 24.49 -2.21
CA ALA A 154 -19.38 25.85 -2.55
C ALA A 154 -20.57 26.82 -2.53
N ALA A 155 -20.31 28.07 -2.15
CA ALA A 155 -21.30 29.13 -2.27
C ALA A 155 -21.66 29.37 -3.75
N ALA A 156 -22.85 29.93 -4.02
CA ALA A 156 -23.29 30.21 -5.38
C ALA A 156 -22.32 31.18 -6.11
N MET A 157 -22.09 30.94 -7.41
CA MET A 157 -21.12 31.63 -8.29
C MET A 157 -21.20 33.17 -8.37
N ARG A 158 -22.23 33.78 -7.77
CA ARG A 158 -22.39 35.24 -7.60
C ARG A 158 -21.63 35.82 -6.40
N TYR A 159 -21.20 34.97 -5.46
CA TYR A 159 -20.45 35.37 -4.26
C TYR A 159 -18.96 35.11 -4.43
N THR A 160 -18.60 33.89 -4.86
CA THR A 160 -17.24 33.46 -5.14
C THR A 160 -16.59 34.21 -6.29
N GLU A 161 -15.28 34.38 -6.20
CA GLU A 161 -14.44 35.01 -7.21
C GLU A 161 -13.26 34.10 -7.54
N CYS A 162 -12.68 34.24 -8.72
CA CYS A 162 -11.59 33.41 -9.20
C CYS A 162 -10.68 34.16 -10.19
N ARG A 163 -9.50 33.59 -10.42
CA ARG A 163 -8.57 33.87 -11.51
C ARG A 163 -7.77 32.61 -11.82
N MET A 164 -6.95 32.61 -12.86
CA MET A 164 -6.05 31.48 -13.13
C MET A 164 -5.05 31.33 -11.98
N ALA A 165 -4.80 30.10 -11.53
CA ALA A 165 -3.66 29.85 -10.66
C ALA A 165 -2.35 30.05 -11.47
N PRO A 166 -1.23 30.46 -10.83
CA PRO A 166 0.04 30.68 -11.53
C PRO A 166 0.48 29.52 -12.43
N LEU A 167 0.38 28.27 -11.96
CA LEU A 167 0.73 27.07 -12.72
C LEU A 167 -0.14 26.87 -13.98
N ALA A 168 -1.41 27.31 -13.97
CA ALA A 168 -2.29 27.18 -15.13
C ALA A 168 -1.85 28.04 -16.33
N MET A 169 -0.98 29.04 -16.12
CA MET A 169 -0.34 29.76 -17.22
C MET A 169 0.60 28.85 -18.02
N GLU A 170 1.28 27.89 -17.37
CA GLU A 170 2.17 26.94 -18.05
C GLU A 170 1.38 25.91 -18.90
N LEU A 171 0.06 25.79 -18.72
CA LEU A 171 -0.78 25.00 -19.62
C LEU A 171 -1.00 25.70 -20.98
N VAL A 172 -1.04 27.03 -20.98
CA VAL A 172 -1.39 27.89 -22.15
C VAL A 172 -0.22 28.75 -22.63
N ARG A 173 0.98 28.53 -22.09
CA ARG A 173 2.23 29.17 -22.48
C ARG A 173 2.52 28.90 -23.96
N ASP A 174 2.81 29.96 -24.70
CA ASP A 174 3.06 29.96 -26.16
C ASP A 174 1.86 29.53 -27.05
N ILE A 175 0.62 29.47 -26.53
CA ILE A 175 -0.56 29.03 -27.30
C ILE A 175 -0.90 29.93 -28.50
N ASP A 176 -0.44 31.18 -28.48
CA ASP A 176 -0.59 32.19 -29.53
C ASP A 176 0.41 32.02 -30.70
N LYS A 177 1.43 31.18 -30.54
CA LYS A 177 2.55 30.98 -31.49
C LYS A 177 2.37 29.74 -32.36
N ASP A 178 1.15 29.46 -32.81
CA ASP A 178 0.82 28.34 -33.72
C ASP A 178 1.30 26.97 -33.18
N THR A 179 1.25 26.78 -31.85
CA THR A 179 1.79 25.59 -31.16
C THR A 179 0.82 24.43 -31.07
N VAL A 180 -0.47 24.67 -31.28
CA VAL A 180 -1.56 23.68 -31.19
C VAL A 180 -2.65 24.03 -32.21
N ASP A 181 -3.38 23.02 -32.66
CA ASP A 181 -4.43 23.22 -33.68
C ASP A 181 -5.70 23.78 -33.05
N PHE A 182 -6.26 24.79 -33.71
CA PHE A 182 -7.54 25.40 -33.37
C PHE A 182 -8.66 24.90 -34.28
N VAL A 183 -9.86 24.79 -33.73
CA VAL A 183 -11.09 24.45 -34.45
C VAL A 183 -12.18 25.49 -34.18
N PRO A 184 -13.13 25.69 -35.11
CA PRO A 184 -14.31 26.49 -34.84
C PRO A 184 -15.09 25.93 -33.64
N ASN A 185 -15.59 26.83 -32.79
CA ASN A 185 -16.50 26.49 -31.71
C ASN A 185 -17.86 26.01 -32.25
N TYR A 186 -18.76 25.61 -31.35
CA TYR A 186 -20.07 25.01 -31.67
C TYR A 186 -21.01 25.87 -32.54
N ASP A 187 -20.77 27.19 -32.68
CA ASP A 187 -21.55 28.10 -33.54
C ASP A 187 -20.73 28.79 -34.63
N GLY A 188 -19.46 28.39 -34.81
CA GLY A 188 -18.53 28.90 -35.82
C GLY A 188 -18.02 30.33 -35.62
N LYS A 189 -18.40 31.05 -34.56
CA LYS A 189 -18.02 32.46 -34.36
C LYS A 189 -16.68 32.67 -33.67
N THR A 190 -16.17 31.66 -32.96
CA THR A 190 -14.89 31.71 -32.24
C THR A 190 -14.04 30.47 -32.53
N GLN A 191 -12.78 30.49 -32.15
CA GLN A 191 -11.87 29.34 -32.24
C GLN A 191 -11.54 28.82 -30.84
N GLU A 192 -11.45 27.49 -30.69
CA GLU A 192 -10.97 26.84 -29.47
C GLU A 192 -9.83 25.84 -29.77
N PRO A 193 -8.87 25.67 -28.85
CA PRO A 193 -7.76 24.76 -29.05
C PRO A 193 -8.19 23.30 -28.87
N THR A 194 -7.79 22.43 -29.79
CA THR A 194 -8.03 20.98 -29.72
C THR A 194 -7.34 20.35 -28.51
N VAL A 195 -6.16 20.83 -28.16
CA VAL A 195 -5.28 20.43 -27.05
C VAL A 195 -4.52 21.66 -26.54
N LEU A 196 -4.13 21.69 -25.27
CA LEU A 196 -3.29 22.78 -24.73
C LEU A 196 -1.78 22.48 -24.90
N PRO A 197 -0.90 23.52 -25.00
CA PRO A 197 0.55 23.34 -25.00
C PRO A 197 1.09 22.53 -23.81
N ALA A 198 0.44 22.65 -22.64
CA ALA A 198 0.61 21.75 -21.49
C ALA A 198 2.08 21.50 -21.08
N ARG A 199 2.81 22.57 -20.75
CA ARG A 199 4.27 22.55 -20.54
C ARG A 199 4.76 21.78 -19.30
N PHE A 200 3.86 21.09 -18.59
CA PHE A 200 4.16 20.06 -17.60
C PHE A 200 3.19 18.86 -17.77
N PRO A 201 3.55 17.63 -17.34
CA PRO A 201 2.76 16.41 -17.54
C PRO A 201 1.51 16.31 -16.64
N ASN A 202 0.58 17.25 -16.82
CA ASN A 202 -0.62 17.47 -16.01
C ASN A 202 -1.48 16.21 -15.78
N LEU A 203 -1.58 15.30 -16.76
CA LEU A 203 -2.40 14.08 -16.61
C LEU A 203 -1.89 13.13 -15.50
N LEU A 204 -0.58 12.98 -15.35
CA LEU A 204 0.00 12.22 -14.25
C LEU A 204 0.00 13.06 -12.96
N VAL A 205 0.40 14.31 -13.07
CA VAL A 205 0.59 15.24 -11.94
C VAL A 205 -0.71 15.48 -11.17
N ASN A 206 -1.82 15.79 -11.85
CA ASN A 206 -3.14 16.02 -11.23
C ASN A 206 -4.09 14.82 -11.28
N GLY A 207 -3.83 13.82 -12.14
CA GLY A 207 -4.73 12.69 -12.34
C GLY A 207 -6.02 13.04 -13.09
N SER A 208 -6.93 12.06 -13.21
CA SER A 208 -8.25 12.27 -13.80
C SER A 208 -9.20 11.12 -13.46
N SER A 209 -10.45 11.41 -13.09
CA SER A 209 -11.50 10.41 -12.86
C SER A 209 -12.72 10.68 -13.73
N GLY A 210 -13.34 9.64 -14.31
CA GLY A 210 -14.47 9.81 -15.23
C GLY A 210 -15.18 8.51 -15.59
N ILE A 211 -16.48 8.59 -15.84
CA ILE A 211 -17.32 7.48 -16.27
C ILE A 211 -17.87 7.85 -17.66
N ALA A 212 -17.67 6.96 -18.63
CA ALA A 212 -18.12 7.08 -20.01
C ALA A 212 -19.15 5.99 -20.32
N VAL A 213 -19.58 5.86 -21.59
CA VAL A 213 -20.40 4.72 -22.00
C VAL A 213 -19.52 3.47 -22.13
N GLY A 214 -19.82 2.43 -21.36
CA GLY A 214 -19.12 1.14 -21.40
C GLY A 214 -17.70 1.11 -20.81
N MET A 215 -17.16 2.24 -20.35
CA MET A 215 -15.81 2.34 -19.79
C MET A 215 -15.70 3.47 -18.75
N ALA A 216 -14.61 3.48 -17.99
CA ALA A 216 -14.27 4.52 -17.03
C ALA A 216 -12.77 4.79 -17.05
N THR A 217 -12.34 5.87 -16.40
CA THR A 217 -10.94 6.19 -16.10
C THR A 217 -10.81 6.64 -14.65
N ASN A 218 -9.68 6.29 -14.02
CA ASN A 218 -9.32 6.71 -12.67
C ASN A 218 -7.79 6.69 -12.55
N ILE A 219 -7.16 7.76 -13.03
CA ILE A 219 -5.72 8.02 -12.96
C ILE A 219 -5.45 8.79 -11.65
N PRO A 220 -4.57 8.29 -10.76
CA PRO A 220 -4.22 9.01 -9.54
C PRO A 220 -3.24 10.18 -9.82
N PRO A 221 -3.20 11.20 -8.95
CA PRO A 221 -2.19 12.27 -8.99
C PRO A 221 -0.79 11.77 -8.57
N HIS A 222 0.24 12.51 -8.97
CA HIS A 222 1.66 12.18 -8.73
C HIS A 222 2.48 13.44 -8.38
N ASN A 223 3.60 13.27 -7.70
CA ASN A 223 4.48 14.37 -7.35
C ASN A 223 5.19 14.93 -8.61
N MET A 224 5.14 16.25 -8.81
CA MET A 224 5.68 16.89 -10.02
C MET A 224 7.19 16.66 -10.20
N ARG A 225 7.98 16.64 -9.12
CA ARG A 225 9.44 16.44 -9.20
C ARG A 225 9.79 15.02 -9.64
N GLU A 226 9.10 14.02 -9.08
CA GLU A 226 9.30 12.61 -9.45
C GLU A 226 8.90 12.33 -10.90
N VAL A 227 7.81 12.96 -11.38
CA VAL A 227 7.40 12.83 -12.79
C VAL A 227 8.38 13.56 -13.72
N ALA A 228 8.97 14.68 -13.29
CA ALA A 228 9.95 15.42 -14.09
C ALA A 228 11.31 14.70 -14.22
N ASP A 229 11.81 14.07 -13.16
CA ASP A 229 12.98 13.16 -13.21
C ASP A 229 12.73 12.01 -14.22
N GLY A 230 11.52 11.43 -14.19
CA GLY A 230 11.08 10.46 -15.20
C GLY A 230 11.02 10.99 -16.64
N VAL A 231 10.65 12.27 -16.84
CA VAL A 231 10.69 12.94 -18.14
C VAL A 231 12.13 13.16 -18.61
N HIS A 232 13.01 13.68 -17.75
CA HIS A 232 14.42 13.94 -18.08
C HIS A 232 15.11 12.66 -18.54
N TRP A 233 14.92 11.54 -17.82
CA TRP A 233 15.46 10.25 -18.25
C TRP A 233 14.99 9.87 -19.67
N ALA A 234 13.72 10.11 -20.01
CA ALA A 234 13.16 9.84 -21.34
C ALA A 234 13.65 10.81 -22.43
N LEU A 235 14.10 12.02 -22.07
CA LEU A 235 14.71 12.99 -22.99
C LEU A 235 16.19 12.64 -23.29
N ASP A 236 16.90 12.12 -22.29
CA ASP A 236 18.28 11.65 -22.41
C ASP A 236 18.38 10.31 -23.15
N HIS A 237 17.38 9.44 -23.02
CA HIS A 237 17.35 8.08 -23.61
C HIS A 237 16.23 7.93 -24.67
N PRO A 238 16.25 8.69 -25.79
CA PRO A 238 15.17 8.73 -26.78
C PRO A 238 14.97 7.40 -27.52
N GLU A 239 16.01 6.58 -27.63
CA GLU A 239 15.99 5.27 -28.30
C GLU A 239 15.67 4.11 -27.33
N ALA A 240 15.38 4.40 -26.05
CA ALA A 240 15.06 3.37 -25.06
C ALA A 240 13.80 2.58 -25.45
N THR A 241 13.82 1.27 -25.20
CA THR A 241 12.63 0.44 -25.34
C THR A 241 11.57 0.83 -24.31
N ARG A 242 10.32 0.43 -24.57
CA ARG A 242 9.20 0.67 -23.64
C ARG A 242 9.40 0.00 -22.28
N GLU A 243 10.17 -1.08 -22.23
CA GLU A 243 10.43 -1.85 -21.01
C GLU A 243 11.52 -1.18 -20.17
N GLU A 244 12.65 -0.78 -20.78
CA GLU A 244 13.70 0.02 -20.13
C GLU A 244 13.15 1.35 -19.58
N LEU A 245 12.36 2.07 -20.38
CA LEU A 245 11.70 3.30 -19.94
C LEU A 245 10.69 3.04 -18.81
N LEU A 246 9.91 1.96 -18.87
CA LEU A 246 8.95 1.63 -17.81
C LEU A 246 9.65 1.33 -16.48
N ASP A 247 10.75 0.57 -16.49
CA ASP A 247 11.52 0.26 -15.29
C ASP A 247 12.24 1.51 -14.73
N ALA A 248 12.85 2.33 -15.59
CA ALA A 248 13.46 3.60 -15.20
C ALA A 248 12.43 4.59 -14.61
N LEU A 249 11.18 4.56 -15.08
CA LEU A 249 10.09 5.35 -14.51
C LEU A 249 9.58 4.80 -13.18
N ILE A 250 9.55 3.48 -12.99
CA ILE A 250 9.17 2.84 -11.72
C ILE A 250 10.21 3.11 -10.61
N GLU A 251 11.50 3.25 -10.96
CA GLU A 251 12.57 3.67 -10.03
C GLU A 251 12.34 5.10 -9.49
N ARG A 252 11.85 6.01 -10.33
CA ARG A 252 11.78 7.47 -10.06
C ARG A 252 10.43 7.89 -9.50
N ILE A 253 9.34 7.44 -10.14
CA ILE A 253 7.96 7.74 -9.78
C ILE A 253 7.50 6.70 -8.75
N LYS A 254 7.74 6.99 -7.47
CA LYS A 254 7.63 6.02 -6.36
C LYS A 254 6.19 5.50 -6.15
N GLY A 255 5.21 6.26 -6.60
CA GLY A 255 3.78 5.97 -6.47
C GLY A 255 2.91 7.22 -6.64
N PRO A 256 1.59 7.11 -6.50
CA PRO A 256 0.69 8.25 -6.35
C PRO A 256 1.13 9.21 -5.25
N ASP A 257 0.83 10.49 -5.42
CA ASP A 257 0.99 11.52 -4.39
C ASP A 257 -0.32 12.30 -4.27
N PHE A 258 -1.12 11.96 -3.26
CA PHE A 258 -2.47 12.48 -3.10
C PHE A 258 -2.45 13.85 -2.39
N PRO A 259 -3.37 14.77 -2.76
CA PRO A 259 -3.48 16.08 -2.13
C PRO A 259 -3.63 16.01 -0.60
N THR A 260 -4.37 15.01 -0.11
CA THR A 260 -4.68 14.78 1.32
C THR A 260 -3.59 14.03 2.09
N GLY A 261 -2.43 13.75 1.48
CA GLY A 261 -1.34 12.99 2.10
C GLY A 261 -1.72 11.51 2.30
N ALA A 262 -1.91 11.11 3.55
CA ALA A 262 -2.15 9.75 4.02
C ALA A 262 -1.00 8.77 3.69
N THR A 263 -1.21 7.49 3.99
CA THR A 263 -0.25 6.42 3.69
C THR A 263 -0.75 5.47 2.61
N ILE A 264 0.15 4.96 1.77
CA ILE A 264 -0.10 3.82 0.87
C ILE A 264 0.59 2.58 1.45
N LEU A 265 -0.08 1.43 1.34
CA LEU A 265 0.41 0.15 1.83
C LEU A 265 1.02 -0.70 0.70
N GLY A 266 2.35 -0.63 0.57
CA GLY A 266 3.15 -1.43 -0.35
C GLY A 266 3.14 -0.99 -1.81
N HIS A 267 4.10 -1.53 -2.58
CA HIS A 267 4.28 -1.17 -4.00
C HIS A 267 3.51 -2.06 -4.99
N LYS A 268 3.09 -3.27 -4.61
CA LYS A 268 2.46 -4.24 -5.55
C LYS A 268 1.27 -3.68 -6.34
N GLY A 269 0.42 -2.88 -5.69
CA GLY A 269 -0.74 -2.24 -6.34
C GLY A 269 -0.36 -1.07 -7.26
N ILE A 270 0.75 -0.39 -6.94
CA ILE A 270 1.33 0.71 -7.72
C ILE A 270 1.98 0.14 -8.98
N GLU A 271 2.87 -0.85 -8.83
CA GLU A 271 3.57 -1.48 -9.94
C GLU A 271 2.59 -2.13 -10.94
N GLN A 272 1.55 -2.81 -10.44
CA GLN A 272 0.51 -3.37 -11.30
C GLN A 272 -0.18 -2.27 -12.13
N ALA A 273 -0.49 -1.12 -11.51
CA ALA A 273 -1.07 0.03 -12.21
C ALA A 273 -0.11 0.59 -13.27
N TYR A 274 1.18 0.74 -12.97
CA TYR A 274 2.16 1.29 -13.90
C TYR A 274 2.49 0.35 -15.06
N ARG A 275 2.60 -0.96 -14.82
CA ARG A 275 2.90 -1.95 -15.88
C ARG A 275 1.70 -2.31 -16.76
N THR A 276 0.46 -2.22 -16.25
CA THR A 276 -0.74 -2.71 -16.96
C THR A 276 -1.83 -1.65 -17.19
N GLY A 277 -1.65 -0.45 -16.65
CA GLY A 277 -2.69 0.57 -16.54
C GLY A 277 -3.79 0.26 -15.52
N ARG A 278 -3.71 -0.84 -14.75
CA ARG A 278 -4.72 -1.22 -13.75
C ARG A 278 -4.13 -1.78 -12.46
N GLY A 279 -4.59 -1.28 -11.30
CA GLY A 279 -4.08 -1.73 -10.01
C GLY A 279 -4.98 -1.36 -8.83
N LEU A 280 -4.77 -2.01 -7.70
CA LEU A 280 -5.51 -1.79 -6.45
C LEU A 280 -4.55 -1.24 -5.40
N ILE A 281 -4.64 0.07 -5.12
CA ILE A 281 -3.71 0.80 -4.27
C ILE A 281 -4.38 1.07 -2.92
N THR A 282 -3.99 0.34 -1.88
CA THR A 282 -4.60 0.49 -0.55
C THR A 282 -4.03 1.70 0.18
N MET A 283 -4.92 2.65 0.47
CA MET A 283 -4.63 3.86 1.24
C MET A 283 -5.10 3.69 2.69
N ARG A 284 -4.37 4.28 3.65
CA ARG A 284 -4.66 4.24 5.08
C ARG A 284 -4.42 5.61 5.72
N ALA A 285 -5.35 6.04 6.57
CA ALA A 285 -5.30 7.28 7.33
C ALA A 285 -4.06 7.35 8.24
N VAL A 286 -3.53 8.55 8.49
CA VAL A 286 -2.54 8.76 9.56
C VAL A 286 -3.28 8.93 10.88
N VAL A 287 -3.00 8.04 11.84
CA VAL A 287 -3.65 8.03 13.14
C VAL A 287 -2.61 7.92 14.25
N ASN A 288 -2.52 8.98 15.06
CA ASN A 288 -1.65 9.05 16.23
C ASN A 288 -2.39 8.53 17.47
N THR A 289 -1.65 8.12 18.50
CA THR A 289 -2.20 7.84 19.83
C THR A 289 -1.76 8.94 20.79
N GLU A 290 -2.72 9.65 21.38
CA GLU A 290 -2.50 10.76 22.32
C GLU A 290 -3.18 10.45 23.66
N GLU A 291 -2.63 10.93 24.79
CA GLU A 291 -3.35 10.94 26.07
C GLU A 291 -3.95 12.34 26.31
N ILE A 292 -5.29 12.42 26.34
CA ILE A 292 -6.02 13.67 26.50
C ILE A 292 -6.86 13.60 27.79
N LYS A 293 -6.49 14.43 28.78
CA LYS A 293 -7.20 14.56 30.08
C LYS A 293 -7.36 13.21 30.82
N GLY A 294 -6.31 12.39 30.87
CA GLY A 294 -6.33 11.10 31.56
C GLY A 294 -7.07 9.99 30.81
N ARG A 295 -7.25 10.11 29.49
CA ARG A 295 -7.79 9.06 28.61
C ARG A 295 -6.96 8.94 27.34
N MET A 296 -6.72 7.70 26.92
CA MET A 296 -6.15 7.40 25.62
C MET A 296 -7.13 7.76 24.50
N CYS A 297 -6.62 8.38 23.45
CA CYS A 297 -7.32 8.80 22.25
C CYS A 297 -6.59 8.31 21.01
N LEU A 298 -7.34 7.95 19.98
CA LEU A 298 -6.83 7.85 18.62
C LEU A 298 -7.15 9.17 17.91
N VAL A 299 -6.15 9.81 17.31
CA VAL A 299 -6.30 11.11 16.64
C VAL A 299 -5.93 10.95 15.17
N VAL A 300 -6.94 11.07 14.31
CA VAL A 300 -6.78 10.99 12.86
C VAL A 300 -6.36 12.37 12.34
N THR A 301 -5.20 12.45 11.69
CA THR A 301 -4.61 13.70 11.18
C THR A 301 -4.59 13.81 9.65
N GLU A 302 -4.67 12.69 8.93
CA GLU A 302 -4.73 12.66 7.46
C GLU A 302 -5.70 11.57 7.00
N LEU A 303 -6.55 11.87 6.01
CA LEU A 303 -7.55 10.94 5.48
C LEU A 303 -7.19 10.42 4.08
N PRO A 304 -7.55 9.16 3.75
CA PRO A 304 -7.38 8.63 2.39
C PRO A 304 -8.10 9.50 1.35
N TYR A 305 -7.52 9.57 0.15
CA TYR A 305 -8.04 10.42 -0.91
C TYR A 305 -9.50 10.10 -1.26
N GLN A 306 -10.32 11.15 -1.44
CA GLN A 306 -11.76 11.10 -1.70
C GLN A 306 -12.63 10.52 -0.56
N VAL A 307 -12.10 10.41 0.66
CA VAL A 307 -12.91 10.14 1.87
C VAL A 307 -13.47 11.45 2.43
N ASN A 308 -14.78 11.54 2.53
CA ASN A 308 -15.49 12.66 3.16
C ASN A 308 -15.52 12.47 4.69
N PRO A 309 -15.06 13.45 5.50
CA PRO A 309 -14.95 13.33 6.95
C PRO A 309 -16.31 13.20 7.65
N ASP A 310 -17.33 13.97 7.27
CA ASP A 310 -18.66 13.93 7.92
C ASP A 310 -19.31 12.54 7.82
N ARG A 311 -19.26 11.96 6.62
CA ARG A 311 -19.79 10.61 6.35
C ARG A 311 -18.95 9.52 7.03
N LEU A 312 -17.63 9.72 7.13
CA LEU A 312 -16.76 8.86 7.93
C LEU A 312 -17.17 8.90 9.41
N VAL A 313 -17.36 10.09 9.99
CA VAL A 313 -17.83 10.28 11.38
C VAL A 313 -19.19 9.62 11.60
N VAL A 314 -20.15 9.77 10.67
CA VAL A 314 -21.45 9.06 10.76
C VAL A 314 -21.26 7.55 10.72
N SER A 315 -20.53 7.02 9.73
CA SER A 315 -20.33 5.56 9.60
C SER A 315 -19.63 4.91 10.80
N ILE A 316 -18.67 5.61 11.43
CA ILE A 316 -18.02 5.15 12.67
C ILE A 316 -19.02 5.14 13.84
N ARG A 317 -19.89 6.16 13.99
CA ARG A 317 -20.94 6.16 15.04
C ARG A 317 -21.89 4.98 14.86
N GLU A 318 -22.29 4.67 13.63
CA GLU A 318 -23.14 3.52 13.34
C GLU A 318 -22.44 2.19 13.60
N ALA A 319 -21.19 2.04 13.17
CA ALA A 319 -20.41 0.84 13.43
C ALA A 319 -20.16 0.59 14.93
N VAL A 320 -20.04 1.64 15.74
CA VAL A 320 -19.97 1.55 17.20
C VAL A 320 -21.33 1.19 17.82
N ARG A 321 -22.43 1.84 17.39
CA ARG A 321 -23.80 1.55 17.83
C ARG A 321 -24.20 0.10 17.54
N ASP A 322 -23.86 -0.39 16.35
CA ASP A 322 -24.13 -1.74 15.87
C ASP A 322 -23.17 -2.80 16.48
N GLY A 323 -22.24 -2.41 17.36
CA GLY A 323 -21.30 -3.30 18.04
C GLY A 323 -20.14 -3.85 17.19
N LYS A 324 -20.04 -3.44 15.92
CA LYS A 324 -18.99 -3.84 14.96
C LYS A 324 -17.61 -3.28 15.33
N ILE A 325 -17.58 -2.05 15.88
CA ILE A 325 -16.37 -1.42 16.42
C ILE A 325 -16.56 -1.23 17.93
N GLN A 326 -15.65 -1.78 18.72
CA GLN A 326 -15.70 -1.70 20.18
C GLN A 326 -14.52 -0.87 20.73
N GLY A 327 -14.57 -0.52 22.01
CA GLY A 327 -13.51 0.24 22.70
C GLY A 327 -13.55 1.78 22.52
N ILE A 328 -14.38 2.32 21.62
CA ILE A 328 -14.64 3.76 21.52
C ILE A 328 -15.67 4.17 22.59
N ALA A 329 -15.50 5.37 23.17
CA ALA A 329 -16.36 5.93 24.21
C ALA A 329 -16.98 7.29 23.83
N ASP A 330 -16.29 8.09 23.01
CA ASP A 330 -16.71 9.42 22.55
C ASP A 330 -15.96 9.77 21.25
N MET A 331 -16.50 10.65 20.41
CA MET A 331 -15.85 11.09 19.16
C MET A 331 -16.17 12.54 18.85
N ARG A 332 -15.12 13.33 18.64
CA ARG A 332 -15.14 14.78 18.48
C ARG A 332 -14.34 15.16 17.24
N ASP A 333 -14.89 16.06 16.44
CA ASP A 333 -14.10 16.72 15.41
C ASP A 333 -13.48 17.99 16.01
N GLU A 334 -12.15 18.10 15.93
CA GLU A 334 -11.34 19.25 16.35
C GLU A 334 -10.64 19.89 15.13
N THR A 335 -11.12 19.59 13.92
CA THR A 335 -10.64 20.14 12.64
C THR A 335 -10.85 21.65 12.56
N SER A 336 -9.81 22.38 12.16
CA SER A 336 -9.87 23.83 11.94
C SER A 336 -8.74 24.28 11.01
N GLY A 337 -8.84 25.49 10.47
CA GLY A 337 -7.76 26.10 9.66
C GLY A 337 -6.42 26.30 10.40
N ARG A 338 -6.37 26.10 11.73
CA ARG A 338 -5.13 26.12 12.53
C ARG A 338 -4.64 24.72 12.92
N THR A 339 -5.54 23.76 13.11
CA THR A 339 -5.20 22.38 13.54
C THR A 339 -5.06 21.41 12.36
N GLY A 340 -5.50 21.79 11.16
CA GLY A 340 -5.69 20.85 10.06
C GLY A 340 -6.84 19.88 10.35
N GLN A 341 -6.87 18.75 9.64
CA GLN A 341 -7.76 17.63 9.95
C GLN A 341 -7.39 17.06 11.33
N ARG A 342 -8.35 17.00 12.27
CA ARG A 342 -8.13 16.44 13.61
C ARG A 342 -9.40 15.78 14.16
N LEU A 343 -9.65 14.53 13.77
CA LEU A 343 -10.75 13.74 14.32
C LEU A 343 -10.28 12.94 15.55
N VAL A 344 -10.83 13.24 16.73
CA VAL A 344 -10.44 12.66 18.01
C VAL A 344 -11.44 11.59 18.44
N LEU A 345 -10.96 10.34 18.51
CA LEU A 345 -11.68 9.15 18.94
C LEU A 345 -11.24 8.79 20.36
N VAL A 346 -12.05 9.13 21.36
CA VAL A 346 -11.70 8.91 22.77
C VAL A 346 -12.09 7.51 23.19
N LEU A 347 -11.16 6.78 23.81
CA LEU A 347 -11.34 5.37 24.13
C LEU A 347 -12.03 5.13 25.49
N LYS A 348 -12.49 3.90 25.69
CA LYS A 348 -12.86 3.35 27.00
C LYS A 348 -11.58 3.06 27.81
N ARG A 349 -11.68 3.04 29.15
CA ARG A 349 -10.52 2.90 30.05
C ARG A 349 -9.78 1.57 29.93
N ASP A 350 -10.48 0.56 29.44
CA ASP A 350 -10.09 -0.84 29.25
C ASP A 350 -9.70 -1.16 27.79
N ALA A 351 -9.83 -0.22 26.87
CA ALA A 351 -9.63 -0.46 25.44
C ALA A 351 -8.19 -0.25 24.98
N VAL A 352 -7.57 -1.30 24.44
CA VAL A 352 -6.22 -1.25 23.84
C VAL A 352 -6.25 -0.43 22.54
N PRO A 353 -5.52 0.70 22.42
CA PRO A 353 -5.63 1.60 21.26
C PRO A 353 -5.38 0.92 19.93
N LYS A 354 -4.34 0.07 19.85
CA LYS A 354 -3.98 -0.69 18.64
C LYS A 354 -5.10 -1.61 18.14
N VAL A 355 -5.85 -2.24 19.05
CA VAL A 355 -6.97 -3.14 18.70
C VAL A 355 -8.16 -2.36 18.17
N VAL A 356 -8.48 -1.21 18.77
CA VAL A 356 -9.54 -0.32 18.28
C VAL A 356 -9.17 0.24 16.90
N LEU A 357 -7.91 0.64 16.72
CA LEU A 357 -7.39 1.15 15.44
C LEU A 357 -7.45 0.11 14.31
N ASN A 358 -7.08 -1.14 14.57
CA ASN A 358 -7.17 -2.20 13.56
C ASN A 358 -8.63 -2.51 13.19
N ASN A 359 -9.57 -2.48 14.15
CA ASN A 359 -11.00 -2.61 13.85
C ASN A 359 -11.54 -1.41 13.06
N LEU A 360 -11.06 -0.19 13.34
CA LEU A 360 -11.37 1.01 12.57
C LEU A 360 -10.90 0.90 11.11
N TYR A 361 -9.67 0.44 10.85
CA TYR A 361 -9.20 0.17 9.48
C TYR A 361 -9.95 -0.96 8.77
N LYS A 362 -10.52 -1.93 9.51
CA LYS A 362 -11.29 -3.04 8.94
C LYS A 362 -12.75 -2.71 8.65
N HIS A 363 -13.31 -1.72 9.34
CA HIS A 363 -14.76 -1.44 9.36
C HIS A 363 -15.15 0.03 9.11
N SER A 364 -14.22 0.87 8.65
CA SER A 364 -14.49 2.26 8.22
C SER A 364 -13.55 2.69 7.08
N GLN A 365 -13.86 3.81 6.42
CA GLN A 365 -13.03 4.36 5.33
C GLN A 365 -11.69 4.97 5.79
N LEU A 366 -11.29 4.80 7.06
CA LEU A 366 -9.91 5.06 7.52
C LEU A 366 -8.88 4.15 6.81
N GLN A 367 -9.32 3.08 6.15
CA GLN A 367 -8.55 2.38 5.12
C GLN A 367 -9.46 2.15 3.89
N GLN A 368 -8.99 2.50 2.70
CA GLN A 368 -9.75 2.37 1.45
C GLN A 368 -8.82 2.08 0.27
N THR A 369 -9.26 1.23 -0.66
CA THR A 369 -8.52 0.94 -1.90
C THR A 369 -8.89 1.91 -3.01
N PHE A 370 -7.89 2.61 -3.57
CA PHE A 370 -8.02 3.33 -4.82
C PHE A 370 -7.88 2.34 -5.99
N GLY A 371 -8.94 2.18 -6.78
CA GLY A 371 -8.91 1.38 -8.01
C GLY A 371 -8.33 2.19 -9.16
N ALA A 372 -7.04 2.06 -9.43
CA ALA A 372 -6.38 2.71 -10.55
C ALA A 372 -6.80 2.04 -11.87
N ASN A 373 -7.20 2.85 -12.84
CA ASN A 373 -7.59 2.42 -14.19
C ASN A 373 -7.21 3.53 -15.17
N MET A 374 -5.98 3.46 -15.65
CA MET A 374 -5.27 4.51 -16.36
C MET A 374 -5.67 4.53 -17.84
N LEU A 375 -6.81 5.16 -18.12
CA LEU A 375 -7.43 5.20 -19.45
C LEU A 375 -7.56 6.65 -19.95
N ALA A 376 -7.03 6.92 -21.13
CA ALA A 376 -7.04 8.24 -21.76
C ALA A 376 -7.34 8.13 -23.27
N LEU A 377 -7.62 9.27 -23.91
CA LEU A 377 -7.71 9.36 -25.37
C LEU A 377 -6.30 9.51 -25.96
N VAL A 378 -5.97 8.64 -26.91
CA VAL A 378 -4.78 8.74 -27.77
C VAL A 378 -5.29 8.79 -29.20
N ASP A 379 -4.98 9.86 -29.93
CA ASP A 379 -5.46 10.11 -31.30
C ASP A 379 -6.99 10.00 -31.43
N GLY A 380 -7.71 10.51 -30.42
CA GLY A 380 -9.18 10.43 -30.32
C GLY A 380 -9.74 9.07 -29.88
N VAL A 381 -8.90 8.04 -29.71
CA VAL A 381 -9.32 6.68 -29.37
C VAL A 381 -9.02 6.35 -27.89
N PRO A 382 -9.98 5.80 -27.11
CA PRO A 382 -9.70 5.39 -25.74
C PRO A 382 -8.71 4.22 -25.66
N ARG A 383 -7.64 4.40 -24.88
CA ARG A 383 -6.60 3.41 -24.61
C ARG A 383 -6.35 3.30 -23.10
N THR A 384 -6.19 2.07 -22.60
CA THR A 384 -5.55 1.82 -21.30
C THR A 384 -4.04 1.91 -21.52
N LEU A 385 -3.34 2.63 -20.64
CA LEU A 385 -1.93 3.00 -20.82
C LEU A 385 -1.09 2.60 -19.61
N SER A 386 0.12 2.11 -19.88
CA SER A 386 1.22 1.96 -18.92
C SER A 386 1.92 3.31 -18.67
N LEU A 387 2.71 3.39 -17.60
CA LEU A 387 3.38 4.63 -17.18
C LEU A 387 4.29 5.23 -18.26
N ASP A 388 5.04 4.38 -18.98
CA ASP A 388 5.90 4.78 -20.11
C ASP A 388 5.11 5.46 -21.24
N ALA A 389 3.86 5.04 -21.46
CA ALA A 389 3.04 5.58 -22.54
C ALA A 389 2.59 7.02 -22.26
N PHE A 390 2.25 7.35 -21.02
CA PHE A 390 1.95 8.74 -20.64
C PHE A 390 3.15 9.66 -20.88
N ILE A 391 4.35 9.24 -20.44
CA ILE A 391 5.57 10.02 -20.60
C ILE A 391 5.93 10.17 -22.08
N ARG A 392 5.94 9.09 -22.88
CA ARG A 392 6.23 9.16 -24.32
C ARG A 392 5.23 10.03 -25.09
N HIS A 393 3.93 9.93 -24.81
CA HIS A 393 2.94 10.77 -25.50
C HIS A 393 3.04 12.25 -25.10
N TRP A 394 3.35 12.55 -23.83
CA TRP A 394 3.59 13.94 -23.41
C TRP A 394 4.90 14.50 -23.98
N VAL A 395 6.01 13.74 -23.95
CA VAL A 395 7.30 14.16 -24.55
C VAL A 395 7.15 14.39 -26.06
N SER A 396 6.45 13.51 -26.78
CA SER A 396 6.17 13.69 -28.21
C SER A 396 5.33 14.95 -28.49
N HIS A 397 4.38 15.28 -27.60
CA HIS A 397 3.59 16.52 -27.69
C HIS A 397 4.45 17.75 -27.42
N GLN A 398 5.34 17.72 -26.42
CA GLN A 398 6.27 18.83 -26.17
C GLN A 398 7.25 19.06 -27.32
N LEU A 399 7.75 18.02 -27.97
CA LEU A 399 8.64 18.17 -29.11
C LEU A 399 7.92 18.81 -30.32
N ASP A 400 6.66 18.46 -30.58
CA ASP A 400 5.86 19.15 -31.59
C ASP A 400 5.60 20.62 -31.20
N VAL A 401 5.16 20.89 -29.96
CA VAL A 401 4.96 22.25 -29.43
C VAL A 401 6.23 23.11 -29.55
N ILE A 402 7.41 22.57 -29.22
CA ILE A 402 8.69 23.29 -29.37
C ILE A 402 9.06 23.49 -30.84
N ALA A 403 8.92 22.48 -31.70
CA ALA A 403 9.20 22.60 -33.13
C ALA A 403 8.29 23.64 -33.79
N ARG A 404 6.98 23.60 -33.52
CA ARG A 404 5.98 24.57 -34.00
C ARG A 404 6.28 25.98 -33.50
N ARG A 405 6.54 26.16 -32.19
CA ARG A 405 6.92 27.44 -31.59
C ARG A 405 8.18 28.03 -32.24
N THR A 406 9.21 27.22 -32.44
CA THR A 406 10.46 27.68 -33.06
C THR A 406 10.28 27.97 -34.55
N ALA A 407 9.44 27.21 -35.26
CA ALA A 407 9.08 27.51 -36.66
C ALA A 407 8.28 28.82 -36.78
N TYR A 408 7.35 29.10 -35.84
CA TYR A 408 6.64 30.38 -35.74
C TYR A 408 7.62 31.54 -35.51
N LEU A 409 8.47 31.44 -34.48
CA LEU A 409 9.43 32.51 -34.15
C LEU A 409 10.47 32.74 -35.25
N LYS A 410 10.86 31.67 -35.97
CA LYS A 410 11.69 31.77 -37.17
C LYS A 410 10.97 32.51 -38.30
N ARG A 411 9.72 32.14 -38.60
CA ARG A 411 8.88 32.80 -39.61
C ARG A 411 8.67 34.28 -39.29
N GLU A 412 8.29 34.62 -38.05
CA GLU A 412 8.13 36.01 -37.58
C GLU A 412 9.43 36.81 -37.73
N ALA A 413 10.57 36.21 -37.36
CA ALA A 413 11.88 36.84 -37.51
C ALA A 413 12.28 37.03 -38.98
N GLU A 414 12.05 36.04 -39.86
CA GLU A 414 12.33 36.13 -41.29
C GLU A 414 11.42 37.15 -42.01
N GLU A 415 10.13 37.16 -41.71
CA GLU A 415 9.18 38.17 -42.20
C GLU A 415 9.58 39.58 -41.76
N ARG A 416 10.02 39.74 -40.51
CA ARG A 416 10.52 41.03 -40.02
C ARG A 416 11.84 41.43 -40.68
N ASP A 417 12.80 40.52 -40.78
CA ASP A 417 14.12 40.79 -41.34
C ASP A 417 14.05 41.18 -42.82
N HIS A 418 13.17 40.51 -43.58
CA HIS A 418 12.86 40.84 -44.98
C HIS A 418 12.47 42.32 -45.15
N ILE A 419 11.69 42.89 -44.24
CA ILE A 419 11.37 44.34 -44.24
C ILE A 419 12.62 45.19 -43.95
N LEU A 420 13.48 44.78 -43.00
CA LEU A 420 14.70 45.51 -42.67
C LEU A 420 15.68 45.52 -43.85
N GLN A 421 15.86 44.41 -44.56
CA GLN A 421 16.65 44.35 -45.78
C GLN A 421 16.14 45.33 -46.86
N GLY A 422 14.81 45.48 -46.99
CA GLY A 422 14.19 46.50 -47.84
C GLY A 422 14.54 47.92 -47.40
N TYR A 423 14.45 48.22 -46.10
CA TYR A 423 14.87 49.53 -45.57
C TYR A 423 16.36 49.80 -45.76
N LEU A 424 17.25 48.82 -45.56
CA LEU A 424 18.69 49.01 -45.73
C LEU A 424 19.04 49.37 -47.18
N LYS A 425 18.51 48.63 -48.17
CA LYS A 425 18.62 48.97 -49.59
C LYS A 425 18.12 50.39 -49.89
N ALA A 426 16.96 50.77 -49.35
CA ALA A 426 16.38 52.09 -49.57
C ALA A 426 17.13 53.23 -48.86
N LEU A 427 17.82 52.94 -47.75
CA LEU A 427 18.66 53.89 -47.01
C LEU A 427 20.05 54.07 -47.62
N ASP A 428 20.52 53.14 -48.47
CA ASP A 428 21.75 53.26 -49.25
C ASP A 428 21.56 54.00 -50.58
N MET A 429 20.33 53.99 -51.14
CA MET A 429 19.97 54.67 -52.40
C MET A 429 18.86 55.72 -52.19
N ILE A 430 18.93 56.47 -51.08
CA ILE A 430 17.79 57.26 -50.60
C ILE A 430 17.42 58.44 -51.52
N ASP A 431 18.40 59.05 -52.20
CA ASP A 431 18.13 60.15 -53.13
C ASP A 431 17.47 59.65 -54.42
N GLU A 432 17.89 58.49 -54.94
CA GLU A 432 17.24 57.80 -56.07
C GLU A 432 15.81 57.37 -55.71
N VAL A 433 15.61 56.80 -54.52
CA VAL A 433 14.30 56.39 -53.99
C VAL A 433 13.36 57.60 -53.87
N ILE A 434 13.82 58.70 -53.27
CA ILE A 434 13.03 59.94 -53.15
C ILE A 434 12.76 60.56 -54.53
N HIS A 435 13.72 60.54 -55.45
CA HIS A 435 13.52 61.04 -56.81
C HIS A 435 12.45 60.22 -57.55
N LEU A 436 12.56 58.90 -57.53
CA LEU A 436 11.62 57.97 -58.15
C LEU A 436 10.21 58.18 -57.62
N ILE A 437 10.01 58.13 -56.29
CA ILE A 437 8.70 58.34 -55.65
C ILE A 437 8.10 59.69 -56.03
N ARG A 438 8.90 60.76 -56.11
CA ARG A 438 8.45 62.11 -56.51
C ARG A 438 8.18 62.26 -58.01
N SER A 439 8.73 61.39 -58.85
CA SER A 439 8.52 61.38 -60.30
C SER A 439 7.29 60.55 -60.72
N SER A 440 6.92 59.57 -59.91
CA SER A 440 5.78 58.67 -60.13
C SER A 440 4.44 59.38 -60.02
N ARG A 441 3.49 58.99 -60.88
CA ARG A 441 2.13 59.58 -60.93
C ARG A 441 1.13 58.91 -59.98
N THR A 442 1.38 57.67 -59.57
CA THR A 442 0.56 56.92 -58.62
C THR A 442 1.45 56.07 -57.71
N VAL A 443 0.87 55.51 -56.64
CA VAL A 443 1.58 54.64 -55.68
C VAL A 443 2.07 53.37 -56.36
N GLU A 444 1.26 52.80 -57.26
CA GLU A 444 1.55 51.56 -57.99
C GLU A 444 2.75 51.74 -58.93
N VAL A 445 2.85 52.88 -59.63
CA VAL A 445 4.01 53.22 -60.46
C VAL A 445 5.28 53.39 -59.60
N ALA A 446 5.15 53.96 -58.40
CA ALA A 446 6.26 54.06 -57.46
C ALA A 446 6.67 52.67 -56.92
N ARG A 447 5.70 51.81 -56.58
CA ARG A 447 5.93 50.43 -56.11
C ARG A 447 6.70 49.62 -57.15
N THR A 448 6.19 49.51 -58.38
CA THR A 448 6.88 48.74 -59.45
C THR A 448 8.26 49.31 -59.73
N GLY A 449 8.40 50.64 -59.80
CA GLY A 449 9.71 51.26 -59.97
C GLY A 449 10.69 50.97 -58.82
N LEU A 450 10.22 50.85 -57.58
CA LEU A 450 11.06 50.53 -56.41
C LEU A 450 11.49 49.06 -56.43
N MET A 451 10.58 48.16 -56.82
CA MET A 451 10.87 46.73 -57.03
C MET A 451 12.00 46.56 -58.05
N ASP A 452 11.89 47.24 -59.20
CA ASP A 452 12.92 47.23 -60.26
C ASP A 452 14.23 47.89 -59.80
N LEU A 453 14.17 49.06 -59.15
CA LEU A 453 15.34 49.85 -58.74
C LEU A 453 16.20 49.16 -57.67
N LEU A 454 15.57 48.61 -56.64
CA LEU A 454 16.25 48.05 -55.46
C LEU A 454 16.37 46.51 -55.51
N THR A 455 15.79 45.87 -56.54
CA THR A 455 15.59 44.41 -56.61
C THR A 455 14.93 43.91 -55.32
N VAL A 456 13.70 44.38 -55.08
CA VAL A 456 12.87 44.08 -53.89
C VAL A 456 11.49 43.60 -54.32
N ASP A 457 10.78 42.92 -53.42
CA ASP A 457 9.39 42.49 -53.69
C ASP A 457 8.35 43.57 -53.38
N GLU A 458 7.08 43.25 -53.63
CA GLU A 458 5.93 44.15 -53.39
C GLU A 458 5.77 44.51 -51.90
N ILE A 459 6.08 43.58 -50.99
CA ILE A 459 5.96 43.77 -49.53
C ILE A 459 7.04 44.75 -49.04
N GLN A 460 8.28 44.56 -49.48
CA GLN A 460 9.40 45.47 -49.23
C GLN A 460 9.12 46.85 -49.84
N ALA A 461 8.64 46.92 -51.09
CA ALA A 461 8.34 48.18 -51.77
C ALA A 461 7.23 48.98 -51.05
N ASP A 462 6.15 48.33 -50.61
CA ASP A 462 5.10 48.98 -49.81
C ASP A 462 5.59 49.43 -48.42
N ALA A 463 6.45 48.64 -47.77
CA ALA A 463 7.07 49.05 -46.51
C ALA A 463 7.96 50.30 -46.70
N ILE A 464 8.74 50.37 -47.78
CA ILE A 464 9.55 51.54 -48.15
C ILE A 464 8.66 52.75 -48.44
N LEU A 465 7.54 52.58 -49.14
CA LEU A 465 6.56 53.66 -49.39
C LEU A 465 5.88 54.14 -48.09
N ALA A 466 5.72 53.27 -47.09
CA ALA A 466 5.24 53.61 -45.76
C ALA A 466 6.34 54.18 -44.82
N MET A 467 7.60 54.29 -45.28
CA MET A 467 8.72 54.71 -44.44
C MET A 467 8.62 56.19 -44.03
N GLN A 468 8.60 56.43 -42.72
CA GLN A 468 8.55 57.78 -42.16
C GLN A 468 9.92 58.46 -42.19
N LEU A 469 9.99 59.72 -42.63
CA LEU A 469 11.22 60.51 -42.78
C LEU A 469 12.15 60.54 -41.55
N ARG A 470 11.62 60.32 -40.33
CA ARG A 470 12.45 60.20 -39.12
C ARG A 470 13.44 59.02 -39.15
N ARG A 471 13.14 57.93 -39.90
CA ARG A 471 14.04 56.78 -40.06
C ARG A 471 15.31 57.08 -40.87
N LEU A 472 15.36 58.24 -41.54
CA LEU A 472 16.56 58.68 -42.29
C LEU A 472 17.66 59.26 -41.38
N ALA A 473 17.39 59.47 -40.09
CA ALA A 473 18.41 59.90 -39.14
C ALA A 473 19.46 58.79 -38.90
N ALA A 474 20.74 59.15 -38.81
CA ALA A 474 21.85 58.18 -38.71
C ALA A 474 21.69 57.17 -37.54
N LEU A 475 21.13 57.61 -36.40
CA LEU A 475 20.85 56.74 -35.26
C LEU A 475 19.70 55.74 -35.53
N GLU A 476 18.73 56.09 -36.37
CA GLU A 476 17.65 55.18 -36.77
C GLU A 476 18.14 54.18 -37.83
N ARG A 477 19.03 54.61 -38.75
CA ARG A 477 19.75 53.69 -39.65
C ARG A 477 20.58 52.67 -38.87
N GLN A 478 21.32 53.10 -37.83
CA GLN A 478 22.10 52.18 -37.00
C GLN A 478 21.19 51.16 -36.29
N LYS A 479 20.07 51.60 -35.69
CA LYS A 479 19.09 50.69 -35.09
C LYS A 479 18.55 49.63 -36.07
N ILE A 480 18.34 49.99 -37.34
CA ILE A 480 17.88 49.05 -38.37
C ILE A 480 18.95 47.99 -38.69
N LEU A 481 20.24 48.38 -38.70
CA LEU A 481 21.37 47.44 -38.80
C LEU A 481 21.46 46.55 -37.54
N ASP A 482 21.41 47.13 -36.34
CA ASP A 482 21.48 46.39 -35.08
C ASP A 482 20.31 45.39 -34.93
N GLU A 483 19.11 45.77 -35.41
CA GLU A 483 17.91 44.91 -35.43
C GLU A 483 18.05 43.76 -36.45
N HIS A 484 18.59 44.03 -37.65
CA HIS A 484 18.92 43.02 -38.66
C HIS A 484 19.96 42.00 -38.14
N ASP A 485 21.07 42.49 -37.57
CA ASP A 485 22.15 41.64 -37.05
C ASP A 485 21.71 40.80 -35.83
N GLU A 486 20.70 41.24 -35.07
CA GLU A 486 20.04 40.44 -34.01
C GLU A 486 19.07 39.41 -34.59
N LEU A 487 18.22 39.78 -35.56
CA LEU A 487 17.29 38.85 -36.20
C LEU A 487 18.02 37.75 -36.97
N MET A 488 19.05 38.07 -37.75
CA MET A 488 19.87 37.08 -38.44
C MET A 488 20.56 36.08 -37.49
N ARG A 489 21.00 36.53 -36.31
CA ARG A 489 21.49 35.64 -35.25
C ARG A 489 20.38 34.73 -34.70
N ARG A 490 19.17 35.26 -34.48
CA ARG A 490 18.00 34.47 -34.02
C ARG A 490 17.52 33.46 -35.05
N ILE A 491 17.39 33.85 -36.32
CA ILE A 491 16.98 32.99 -37.44
C ILE A 491 17.96 31.82 -37.58
N THR A 492 19.26 32.09 -37.43
CA THR A 492 20.32 31.06 -37.42
C THR A 492 20.16 30.10 -36.25
N ASP A 493 19.91 30.60 -35.03
CA ASP A 493 19.70 29.74 -33.86
C ASP A 493 18.42 28.91 -33.95
N TYR A 494 17.30 29.50 -34.38
CA TYR A 494 16.04 28.80 -34.59
C TYR A 494 16.15 27.73 -35.68
N ALA A 495 16.89 27.99 -36.76
CA ALA A 495 17.17 26.99 -37.79
C ALA A 495 18.00 25.82 -37.23
N ASP A 496 18.99 26.08 -36.37
CA ASP A 496 19.79 25.03 -35.72
C ASP A 496 19.00 24.22 -34.69
N ILE A 497 18.09 24.85 -33.94
CA ILE A 497 17.12 24.15 -33.07
C ILE A 497 16.22 23.22 -33.89
N LEU A 498 15.65 23.70 -35.00
CA LEU A 498 14.80 22.88 -35.88
C LEU A 498 15.57 21.72 -36.52
N ALA A 499 16.85 21.92 -36.85
CA ALA A 499 17.71 20.89 -37.42
C ALA A 499 18.21 19.84 -36.41
N ARG A 500 18.19 20.14 -35.10
CA ARG A 500 18.75 19.25 -34.05
C ARG A 500 17.70 18.86 -32.99
N PRO A 501 17.11 17.65 -33.09
CA PRO A 501 16.20 17.12 -32.06
C PRO A 501 16.80 17.10 -30.64
N GLU A 502 18.12 16.96 -30.52
CA GLU A 502 18.87 17.08 -29.26
C GLU A 502 18.67 18.45 -28.58
N ARG A 503 18.70 19.54 -29.35
CA ARG A 503 18.43 20.90 -28.83
C ARG A 503 16.97 21.05 -28.41
N GLN A 504 16.04 20.45 -29.15
CA GLN A 504 14.62 20.47 -28.81
C GLN A 504 14.36 19.71 -27.50
N ARG A 505 14.91 18.49 -27.35
CA ARG A 505 14.84 17.71 -26.10
C ARG A 505 15.43 18.49 -24.92
N LYS A 506 16.60 19.13 -25.11
CA LYS A 506 17.17 19.99 -24.07
C LYS A 506 16.25 21.15 -23.69
N ILE A 507 15.67 21.87 -24.65
CA ILE A 507 14.74 22.97 -24.38
C ILE A 507 13.48 22.50 -23.62
N VAL A 508 12.98 21.28 -23.89
CA VAL A 508 11.89 20.68 -23.10
C VAL A 508 12.32 20.44 -21.65
N GLY A 509 13.54 19.93 -21.42
CA GLY A 509 14.11 19.73 -20.08
C GLY A 509 14.34 21.06 -19.33
N ASP A 510 15.11 21.98 -19.94
CA ASP A 510 15.45 23.29 -19.38
C ASP A 510 14.19 24.10 -18.97
N GLU A 511 13.13 24.07 -19.79
CA GLU A 511 11.85 24.74 -19.47
C GLU A 511 10.97 23.96 -18.48
N LEU A 512 11.10 22.63 -18.38
CA LEU A 512 10.43 21.87 -17.32
C LEU A 512 11.09 22.14 -15.95
N ASP A 513 12.41 22.27 -15.90
CA ASP A 513 13.12 22.62 -14.66
C ASP A 513 12.74 24.01 -14.14
N GLU A 514 12.48 24.99 -15.01
CA GLU A 514 11.93 26.29 -14.61
C GLU A 514 10.60 26.12 -13.85
N ILE A 515 9.71 25.28 -14.38
CA ILE A 515 8.38 25.00 -13.81
C ILE A 515 8.52 24.20 -12.51
N VAL A 516 9.38 23.19 -12.47
CA VAL A 516 9.59 22.31 -11.30
C VAL A 516 10.25 23.07 -10.14
N ALA A 517 11.22 23.95 -10.41
CA ALA A 517 11.84 24.80 -9.39
C ALA A 517 10.86 25.83 -8.80
N LYS A 518 9.85 26.24 -9.57
CA LYS A 518 8.88 27.28 -9.19
C LYS A 518 7.60 26.75 -8.53
N TYR A 519 7.16 25.55 -8.90
CA TYR A 519 5.87 24.98 -8.45
C TYR A 519 5.95 23.54 -7.90
N GLY A 520 7.09 22.85 -8.05
CA GLY A 520 7.25 21.49 -7.54
C GLY A 520 7.46 21.47 -6.02
N ASP A 521 6.60 20.74 -5.30
CA ASP A 521 6.63 20.59 -3.84
C ASP A 521 7.10 19.18 -3.40
N ASP A 522 7.27 18.99 -2.09
CA ASP A 522 7.64 17.71 -1.51
C ASP A 522 6.50 16.69 -1.58
N ARG A 523 6.85 15.40 -1.55
CA ARG A 523 5.89 14.28 -1.51
C ARG A 523 5.08 14.31 -0.21
N ARG A 524 3.75 14.26 -0.33
CA ARG A 524 2.80 14.26 0.80
C ARG A 524 2.48 12.83 1.24
N THR A 525 2.06 11.98 0.31
CA THR A 525 1.69 10.60 0.57
C THR A 525 2.92 9.74 0.84
N ARG A 526 2.98 9.15 2.04
CA ARG A 526 4.06 8.24 2.45
C ARG A 526 3.72 6.81 2.05
N ILE A 527 4.66 6.11 1.40
CA ILE A 527 4.46 4.70 1.04
C ILE A 527 5.19 3.85 2.06
N LEU A 528 4.46 2.97 2.74
CA LEU A 528 4.99 2.07 3.75
C LEU A 528 5.19 0.66 3.16
N PRO A 529 6.24 -0.08 3.56
CA PRO A 529 6.33 -1.49 3.22
C PRO A 529 5.14 -2.25 3.81
N PHE A 530 4.61 -3.21 3.04
CA PHE A 530 3.43 -3.99 3.41
C PHE A 530 3.71 -5.48 3.19
N SER A 531 3.95 -6.18 4.29
CA SER A 531 4.23 -7.63 4.36
C SER A 531 3.00 -8.51 4.13
N GLY A 532 1.83 -7.92 3.89
CA GLY A 532 0.52 -8.54 4.09
C GLY A 532 -0.21 -7.82 5.22
N GLU A 533 -1.24 -8.45 5.79
CA GLU A 533 -1.90 -7.93 6.99
C GLU A 533 -0.85 -7.75 8.10
N MET A 534 -0.84 -6.57 8.75
CA MET A 534 0.08 -6.29 9.85
C MET A 534 -0.23 -7.25 10.99
N ASN A 535 0.70 -8.14 11.32
CA ASN A 535 0.44 -9.20 12.27
C ASN A 535 0.35 -8.58 13.67
N VAL A 536 -0.48 -9.17 14.55
CA VAL A 536 -0.57 -8.72 15.95
C VAL A 536 0.77 -8.92 16.68
N GLU A 537 1.57 -9.86 16.17
CA GLU A 537 2.98 -10.10 16.49
C GLU A 537 3.80 -8.80 16.48
N ASP A 538 3.85 -8.08 15.35
CA ASP A 538 4.62 -6.83 15.12
C ASP A 538 4.30 -5.69 16.11
N LEU A 539 3.25 -5.85 16.91
CA LEU A 539 2.72 -4.86 17.85
C LEU A 539 3.05 -5.17 19.31
N ILE A 540 3.68 -6.31 19.59
CA ILE A 540 4.00 -6.85 20.91
C ILE A 540 5.52 -6.84 21.10
N ALA A 541 6.01 -6.64 22.32
CA ALA A 541 7.44 -6.71 22.59
C ALA A 541 7.92 -8.17 22.54
N GLU A 542 9.04 -8.43 21.87
CA GLU A 542 9.71 -9.72 22.00
C GLU A 542 10.38 -9.79 23.39
N GLU A 543 9.79 -10.61 24.26
CA GLU A 543 10.21 -10.78 25.64
C GLU A 543 10.34 -12.27 25.96
N ASN A 544 11.30 -12.60 26.83
CA ASN A 544 11.39 -13.94 27.40
C ASN A 544 10.30 -14.12 28.47
N VAL A 545 9.45 -15.11 28.27
CA VAL A 545 8.34 -15.48 29.17
C VAL A 545 8.45 -16.95 29.58
N VAL A 546 8.12 -17.21 30.84
CA VAL A 546 7.91 -18.55 31.36
C VAL A 546 6.46 -18.94 31.08
N VAL A 547 6.27 -20.07 30.41
CA VAL A 547 4.96 -20.71 30.21
C VAL A 547 4.79 -21.80 31.25
N THR A 548 3.61 -21.84 31.88
CA THR A 548 3.24 -22.86 32.86
C THR A 548 1.90 -23.48 32.46
N VAL A 549 1.84 -24.82 32.44
CA VAL A 549 0.62 -25.61 32.23
C VAL A 549 0.45 -26.59 33.39
N THR A 550 -0.70 -26.58 34.07
CA THR A 550 -1.01 -27.53 35.16
C THR A 550 -1.77 -28.76 34.67
N HIS A 551 -1.70 -29.84 35.44
CA HIS A 551 -2.40 -31.09 35.20
C HIS A 551 -3.92 -30.89 35.12
N ALA A 552 -4.46 -29.98 35.94
CA ALA A 552 -5.86 -29.53 35.85
C ALA A 552 -6.17 -28.62 34.63
N GLY A 553 -5.27 -28.56 33.64
CA GLY A 553 -5.49 -27.88 32.36
C GLY A 553 -5.37 -26.35 32.39
N PHE A 554 -4.83 -25.76 33.45
CA PHE A 554 -4.66 -24.30 33.53
C PHE A 554 -3.34 -23.86 32.88
N ILE A 555 -3.39 -22.81 32.05
CA ILE A 555 -2.25 -22.26 31.34
C ILE A 555 -2.08 -20.75 31.57
N LYS A 556 -0.83 -20.30 31.66
CA LYS A 556 -0.45 -18.87 31.73
C LYS A 556 0.93 -18.61 31.13
N ARG A 557 1.23 -17.32 30.92
CA ARG A 557 2.59 -16.81 30.79
C ARG A 557 2.92 -15.82 31.91
N THR A 558 4.19 -15.79 32.31
CA THR A 558 4.75 -14.88 33.31
C THR A 558 6.08 -14.34 32.76
N LYS A 559 6.42 -13.07 33.01
CA LYS A 559 7.70 -12.49 32.53
C LYS A 559 8.88 -13.21 33.20
N ALA A 560 9.94 -13.51 32.46
CA ALA A 560 11.10 -14.24 33.00
C ALA A 560 11.79 -13.51 34.17
N ASP A 561 11.69 -12.17 34.22
CA ASP A 561 12.21 -11.36 35.33
C ASP A 561 11.51 -11.61 36.67
N GLU A 562 10.25 -12.09 36.70
CA GLU A 562 9.58 -12.51 37.96
C GLU A 562 10.24 -13.76 38.59
N TYR A 563 11.05 -14.49 37.83
CA TYR A 563 11.81 -15.65 38.27
C TYR A 563 13.31 -15.37 38.48
N ARG A 564 13.80 -14.15 38.22
CA ARG A 564 15.23 -13.81 38.45
C ARG A 564 15.54 -13.66 39.95
N ALA A 565 16.61 -14.33 40.39
CA ALA A 565 17.05 -14.30 41.78
C ALA A 565 17.60 -12.93 42.22
N GLN A 566 17.18 -12.46 43.40
CA GLN A 566 17.88 -11.38 44.10
C GLN A 566 19.30 -11.85 44.50
N HIS A 567 20.31 -11.02 44.25
CA HIS A 567 21.70 -11.39 44.51
C HIS A 567 22.02 -11.57 46.01
N ARG A 568 22.79 -12.63 46.31
CA ARG A 568 23.50 -12.96 47.56
C ARG A 568 22.79 -12.60 48.88
N GLY A 569 22.16 -13.60 49.49
CA GLY A 569 21.73 -13.58 50.91
C GLY A 569 20.22 -13.66 51.12
N GLY A 570 19.42 -13.57 50.06
CA GLY A 570 17.98 -13.87 50.11
C GLY A 570 17.73 -15.37 50.27
N LYS A 571 16.71 -15.75 51.05
CA LYS A 571 16.17 -17.12 51.03
C LYS A 571 15.58 -17.43 49.66
N GLY A 572 15.72 -18.69 49.21
CA GLY A 572 15.28 -19.17 47.90
C GLY A 572 13.86 -18.75 47.51
N ILE A 573 13.70 -18.38 46.24
CA ILE A 573 12.43 -17.91 45.69
C ILE A 573 11.50 -19.10 45.47
N LYS A 574 10.57 -19.31 46.39
CA LYS A 574 9.54 -20.35 46.22
C LYS A 574 8.72 -20.12 44.95
N GLY A 575 8.57 -21.18 44.17
CA GLY A 575 7.63 -21.26 43.05
C GLY A 575 6.16 -21.00 43.46
N ALA A 576 5.29 -20.98 42.46
CA ALA A 576 3.88 -20.59 42.58
C ALA A 576 3.14 -21.27 43.75
N LYS A 577 2.28 -20.51 44.45
CA LYS A 577 1.22 -21.09 45.29
C LYS A 577 0.15 -21.78 44.42
N LEU A 578 0.45 -23.00 44.01
CA LEU A 578 -0.53 -23.99 43.59
C LEU A 578 -1.52 -24.27 44.74
N ARG A 579 -2.65 -24.88 44.41
CA ARG A 579 -3.53 -25.47 45.43
C ARG A 579 -2.80 -26.67 46.04
N ASP A 580 -3.16 -27.04 47.27
CA ASP A 580 -3.03 -28.45 47.65
C ASP A 580 -3.75 -29.28 46.56
N ASP A 581 -3.03 -30.24 45.98
CA ASP A 581 -3.48 -31.17 44.92
C ASP A 581 -3.61 -30.64 43.44
N ASP A 582 -2.85 -29.61 43.00
CA ASP A 582 -2.62 -29.35 41.55
C ASP A 582 -1.12 -29.21 41.24
N VAL A 583 -0.67 -29.75 40.11
CA VAL A 583 0.76 -29.93 39.75
C VAL A 583 1.05 -29.39 38.35
N VAL A 584 2.28 -28.96 38.09
CA VAL A 584 2.71 -28.45 36.78
C VAL A 584 3.20 -29.59 35.89
N ASP A 585 2.53 -29.80 34.76
CA ASP A 585 2.89 -30.81 33.76
C ASP A 585 3.90 -30.28 32.73
N HIS A 586 3.82 -28.97 32.40
CA HIS A 586 4.75 -28.32 31.49
C HIS A 586 5.20 -26.96 32.04
N PHE A 587 6.52 -26.77 32.11
CA PHE A 587 7.18 -25.52 32.50
C PHE A 587 8.36 -25.28 31.57
N PHE A 588 8.38 -24.16 30.84
CA PHE A 588 9.47 -23.84 29.92
C PHE A 588 9.59 -22.33 29.67
N LEU A 589 10.82 -21.90 29.35
CA LEU A 589 11.11 -20.55 28.87
C LEU A 589 10.88 -20.47 27.35
N THR A 590 10.32 -19.37 26.86
CA THR A 590 10.08 -19.13 25.43
C THR A 590 10.02 -17.63 25.13
N SER A 591 10.13 -17.23 23.86
CA SER A 591 9.78 -15.87 23.43
C SER A 591 8.26 -15.69 23.35
N THR A 592 7.75 -14.48 23.62
CA THR A 592 6.36 -14.07 23.34
C THR A 592 5.92 -14.35 21.90
N HIS A 593 6.87 -14.33 20.95
CA HIS A 593 6.62 -14.50 19.51
C HIS A 593 6.68 -15.96 19.05
N ASN A 594 7.12 -16.90 19.89
CA ASN A 594 7.15 -18.31 19.52
C ASN A 594 5.73 -18.89 19.39
N TRP A 595 5.56 -19.81 18.44
CA TRP A 595 4.39 -20.67 18.35
C TRP A 595 4.43 -21.75 19.43
N LEU A 596 3.29 -22.00 20.06
CA LEU A 596 3.08 -23.11 20.98
C LEU A 596 2.16 -24.14 20.31
N LEU A 597 2.67 -25.35 20.08
CA LEU A 597 1.94 -26.46 19.47
C LEU A 597 1.48 -27.44 20.55
N PHE A 598 0.17 -27.55 20.75
CA PHE A 598 -0.47 -28.40 21.76
C PHE A 598 -0.97 -29.68 21.10
N PHE A 599 -0.27 -30.78 21.34
CA PHE A 599 -0.63 -32.10 20.82
C PHE A 599 -1.53 -32.82 21.83
N THR A 600 -2.60 -33.45 21.33
CA THR A 600 -3.65 -34.05 22.18
C THR A 600 -3.72 -35.56 22.06
N ASN A 601 -4.26 -36.23 23.09
CA ASN A 601 -4.51 -37.68 23.11
C ASN A 601 -5.29 -38.14 21.87
N LYS A 602 -6.28 -37.36 21.41
CA LYS A 602 -7.09 -37.59 20.20
C LYS A 602 -6.36 -37.30 18.88
N GLY A 603 -5.03 -37.18 18.90
CA GLY A 603 -4.19 -37.14 17.71
C GLY A 603 -4.32 -35.83 16.92
N ARG A 604 -4.76 -34.76 17.57
CA ARG A 604 -4.87 -33.41 16.99
C ARG A 604 -3.70 -32.55 17.48
N VAL A 605 -3.51 -31.43 16.80
CA VAL A 605 -2.63 -30.35 17.26
C VAL A 605 -3.33 -29.01 17.11
N TYR A 606 -3.23 -28.20 18.14
CA TYR A 606 -3.69 -26.82 18.18
C TYR A 606 -2.47 -25.90 18.23
N ARG A 607 -2.63 -24.64 17.80
CA ARG A 607 -1.59 -23.62 17.96
C ARG A 607 -2.14 -22.33 18.51
N CYS A 608 -1.34 -21.66 19.33
CA CYS A 608 -1.43 -20.24 19.62
C CYS A 608 -0.01 -19.65 19.62
N LYS A 609 0.11 -18.33 19.64
CA LYS A 609 1.38 -17.67 19.97
C LYS A 609 1.53 -17.57 21.48
N ALA A 610 2.76 -17.55 21.98
CA ALA A 610 2.99 -17.43 23.42
C ALA A 610 2.34 -16.17 24.01
N TYR A 611 2.33 -15.02 23.31
CA TYR A 611 1.63 -13.81 23.80
C TYR A 611 0.11 -13.95 23.97
N GLU A 612 -0.54 -14.91 23.29
CA GLU A 612 -1.99 -15.16 23.34
C GLU A 612 -2.41 -15.88 24.64
N LEU A 613 -1.44 -16.42 25.38
CA LEU A 613 -1.67 -16.91 26.73
C LEU A 613 -1.92 -15.74 27.69
N PRO A 614 -2.78 -15.93 28.71
CA PRO A 614 -3.04 -14.90 29.71
C PRO A 614 -1.76 -14.60 30.48
N GLU A 615 -1.40 -13.32 30.54
CA GLU A 615 -0.33 -12.83 31.40
C GLU A 615 -0.81 -12.83 32.85
N GLY A 616 -0.01 -13.41 33.74
CA GLY A 616 -0.33 -13.46 35.15
C GLY A 616 0.90 -13.68 35.99
N SER A 617 0.89 -13.11 37.20
CA SER A 617 2.00 -13.24 38.15
C SER A 617 2.27 -14.70 38.52
N ARG A 618 3.46 -14.96 39.09
CA ARG A 618 3.86 -16.29 39.58
C ARG A 618 2.77 -16.99 40.42
N ASP A 619 2.06 -16.27 41.29
CA ASP A 619 1.04 -16.84 42.19
C ASP A 619 -0.41 -16.84 41.62
N SER A 620 -0.60 -16.43 40.35
CA SER A 620 -1.89 -16.49 39.65
C SER A 620 -2.16 -17.88 39.04
N LYS A 621 -3.45 -18.22 38.85
CA LYS A 621 -3.88 -19.52 38.31
C LYS A 621 -3.88 -19.64 36.77
N GLY A 622 -3.78 -18.54 36.04
CA GLY A 622 -4.01 -18.56 34.59
C GLY A 622 -5.46 -18.86 34.20
N GLN A 623 -5.66 -19.38 32.98
CA GLN A 623 -6.95 -19.72 32.39
C GLN A 623 -6.97 -21.19 31.97
N HIS A 624 -8.10 -21.88 32.10
CA HIS A 624 -8.23 -23.26 31.60
C HIS A 624 -8.09 -23.31 30.07
N VAL A 625 -7.21 -24.18 29.56
CA VAL A 625 -6.75 -24.21 28.17
C VAL A 625 -7.87 -24.46 27.15
N ALA A 626 -8.90 -25.24 27.51
CA ALA A 626 -10.06 -25.47 26.65
C ALA A 626 -10.94 -24.22 26.41
N ASN A 627 -10.69 -23.11 27.13
CA ASN A 627 -11.30 -21.81 26.84
C ASN A 627 -10.50 -20.98 25.81
N LEU A 628 -9.25 -21.38 25.52
CA LEU A 628 -8.37 -20.75 24.52
C LEU A 628 -8.32 -21.58 23.24
N LEU A 629 -8.31 -22.91 23.37
CA LEU A 629 -8.20 -23.88 22.28
C LEU A 629 -9.47 -24.74 22.22
N GLN A 630 -10.04 -24.88 21.02
CA GLN A 630 -11.35 -25.54 20.80
C GLN A 630 -11.26 -27.07 20.88
N PHE A 631 -10.99 -27.60 22.06
CA PHE A 631 -10.90 -29.04 22.35
C PHE A 631 -12.26 -29.74 22.23
N ALA A 632 -12.25 -31.01 21.82
CA ALA A 632 -13.42 -31.87 21.93
C ALA A 632 -13.64 -32.33 23.40
N PRO A 633 -14.82 -32.91 23.74
CA PRO A 633 -14.97 -33.65 24.99
C PRO A 633 -13.88 -34.71 25.14
N ASP A 634 -13.39 -34.92 26.36
CA ASP A 634 -12.36 -35.91 26.74
C ASP A 634 -11.03 -35.78 25.96
N GLU A 635 -10.73 -34.60 25.43
CA GLU A 635 -9.49 -34.28 24.74
C GLU A 635 -8.49 -33.61 25.71
N THR A 636 -7.35 -34.26 25.93
CA THR A 636 -6.29 -33.83 26.87
C THR A 636 -4.98 -33.58 26.15
N ILE A 637 -4.15 -32.69 26.70
CA ILE A 637 -2.80 -32.43 26.18
C ILE A 637 -1.88 -33.62 26.51
N GLN A 638 -0.94 -33.90 25.62
CA GLN A 638 0.07 -34.96 25.75
C GLN A 638 1.50 -34.42 25.54
N ALA A 639 1.64 -33.36 24.73
CA ALA A 639 2.91 -32.64 24.58
C ALA A 639 2.65 -31.18 24.16
N VAL A 640 3.53 -30.28 24.61
CA VAL A 640 3.58 -28.89 24.15
C VAL A 640 4.96 -28.61 23.59
N LEU A 641 5.04 -28.21 22.32
CA LEU A 641 6.28 -27.80 21.67
C LEU A 641 6.28 -26.29 21.43
N ALA A 642 7.27 -25.59 21.96
CA ALA A 642 7.54 -24.20 21.62
C ALA A 642 8.52 -24.14 20.43
N ILE A 643 8.14 -23.44 19.35
CA ILE A 643 8.98 -23.25 18.16
C ILE A 643 8.97 -21.78 17.71
N PRO A 644 10.11 -21.21 17.28
CA PRO A 644 10.12 -19.85 16.73
C PRO A 644 9.42 -19.80 15.36
N ASN A 645 9.69 -20.79 14.50
CA ASN A 645 9.12 -20.95 13.18
C ASN A 645 8.97 -22.44 12.83
N TYR A 646 8.37 -22.74 11.68
CA TYR A 646 8.19 -24.12 11.19
C TYR A 646 9.40 -24.69 10.43
N GLU A 647 10.56 -24.03 10.52
CA GLU A 647 11.81 -24.42 9.85
C GLU A 647 12.88 -24.93 10.83
N VAL A 648 12.69 -24.70 12.14
CA VAL A 648 13.59 -25.10 13.25
C VAL A 648 13.96 -26.59 13.26
N ALA A 649 13.13 -27.45 12.66
CA ALA A 649 13.46 -28.83 12.35
C ALA A 649 12.75 -29.26 11.05
N LYS A 650 13.36 -30.17 10.28
CA LYS A 650 12.77 -30.64 9.01
C LYS A 650 11.46 -31.42 9.21
N TYR A 651 11.34 -32.11 10.35
CA TYR A 651 10.22 -33.00 10.64
C TYR A 651 9.73 -32.90 12.08
N LEU A 652 8.49 -33.34 12.27
CA LEU A 652 7.89 -33.72 13.53
C LEU A 652 7.75 -35.25 13.54
N VAL A 653 8.13 -35.91 14.64
CA VAL A 653 7.80 -37.31 14.92
C VAL A 653 6.67 -37.40 15.95
N LEU A 654 5.68 -38.24 15.65
CA LEU A 654 4.54 -38.56 16.50
C LEU A 654 4.57 -40.06 16.84
N ALA A 655 4.17 -40.42 18.07
CA ALA A 655 4.03 -41.81 18.50
C ALA A 655 2.70 -42.06 19.23
N THR A 656 2.15 -43.27 19.07
CA THR A 656 0.87 -43.69 19.68
C THR A 656 1.02 -44.89 20.59
N ARG A 657 0.08 -45.08 21.52
CA ARG A 657 0.05 -46.18 22.50
C ARG A 657 0.16 -47.56 21.85
N SER A 658 -0.46 -47.77 20.68
CA SER A 658 -0.38 -49.01 19.89
C SER A 658 0.97 -49.23 19.19
N GLY A 659 1.95 -48.34 19.37
CA GLY A 659 3.31 -48.45 18.86
C GLY A 659 3.46 -48.01 17.41
N LYS A 660 2.51 -47.22 16.87
CA LYS A 660 2.74 -46.48 15.63
C LYS A 660 3.73 -45.35 15.88
N VAL A 661 4.54 -45.08 14.88
CA VAL A 661 5.37 -43.88 14.77
C VAL A 661 5.14 -43.25 13.39
N LYS A 662 5.23 -41.93 13.31
CA LYS A 662 5.11 -41.20 12.04
C LYS A 662 6.02 -39.98 12.03
N LYS A 663 6.83 -39.86 10.98
CA LYS A 663 7.52 -38.62 10.62
C LYS A 663 6.66 -37.84 9.62
N THR A 664 6.46 -36.55 9.85
CA THR A 664 5.73 -35.63 8.96
C THR A 664 6.52 -34.33 8.84
N ARG A 665 6.49 -33.63 7.69
CA ARG A 665 7.23 -32.36 7.54
C ARG A 665 6.68 -31.31 8.50
N LEU A 666 7.54 -30.58 9.20
CA LEU A 666 7.09 -29.61 10.21
C LEU A 666 6.19 -28.52 9.60
N SER A 667 6.51 -28.05 8.39
CA SER A 667 5.71 -27.08 7.65
C SER A 667 4.30 -27.54 7.23
N GLU A 668 3.96 -28.84 7.26
CA GLU A 668 2.56 -29.25 7.06
C GLU A 668 1.64 -28.77 8.19
N TYR A 669 2.20 -28.45 9.36
CA TYR A 669 1.50 -27.99 10.55
C TYR A 669 1.31 -26.47 10.62
N ASP A 670 1.84 -25.71 9.66
CA ASP A 670 1.50 -24.29 9.51
C ASP A 670 0.10 -24.15 8.91
N SER A 671 -0.85 -23.59 9.67
CA SER A 671 -2.21 -23.36 9.20
C SER A 671 -2.97 -22.34 10.05
N PRO A 672 -3.69 -21.37 9.46
CA PRO A 672 -4.50 -20.38 10.19
C PRO A 672 -5.80 -20.93 10.80
N ARG A 673 -5.93 -22.25 10.97
CA ARG A 673 -7.17 -22.90 11.46
C ARG A 673 -7.19 -22.99 12.99
N GLN A 674 -7.91 -22.08 13.64
CA GLN A 674 -8.08 -22.08 15.11
C GLN A 674 -8.76 -23.36 15.68
N GLY A 675 -9.60 -24.05 14.89
CA GLY A 675 -10.23 -25.33 15.27
C GLY A 675 -9.27 -26.54 15.34
N GLY A 676 -7.95 -26.30 15.29
CA GLY A 676 -6.92 -27.33 15.31
C GLY A 676 -6.80 -28.12 14.00
N LEU A 677 -5.79 -28.98 13.97
CA LEU A 677 -5.45 -29.85 12.84
C LEU A 677 -5.44 -31.30 13.30
N ILE A 678 -5.86 -32.23 12.43
CA ILE A 678 -5.51 -33.65 12.59
C ILE A 678 -3.97 -33.74 12.42
N ALA A 679 -3.29 -34.29 13.43
CA ALA A 679 -1.85 -34.48 13.47
C ALA A 679 -1.46 -35.92 13.14
N VAL A 680 -2.23 -36.90 13.62
CA VAL A 680 -2.15 -38.33 13.26
C VAL A 680 -3.57 -38.91 13.18
N ARG A 681 -3.77 -39.90 12.30
CA ARG A 681 -5.01 -40.69 12.30
C ARG A 681 -4.85 -41.88 13.22
N LEU A 682 -5.50 -41.83 14.37
CA LEU A 682 -5.54 -42.92 15.35
C LEU A 682 -6.32 -44.12 14.81
N MET A 683 -6.11 -45.30 15.39
CA MET A 683 -6.86 -46.50 15.01
C MET A 683 -8.23 -46.53 15.70
N THR A 684 -9.23 -47.05 15.00
CA THR A 684 -10.55 -47.34 15.55
C THR A 684 -10.74 -48.84 15.77
N ASP A 685 -11.60 -49.21 16.70
CA ASP A 685 -12.03 -50.59 16.91
C ASP A 685 -13.10 -51.02 15.87
N GLU A 686 -13.70 -52.21 16.09
CA GLU A 686 -14.76 -52.76 15.23
C GLU A 686 -16.10 -52.02 15.35
N ASN A 687 -16.30 -51.24 16.43
CA ASN A 687 -17.49 -50.40 16.64
C ASN A 687 -17.33 -48.99 16.02
N GLY A 688 -16.10 -48.60 15.69
CA GLY A 688 -15.74 -47.26 15.17
C GLY A 688 -15.28 -46.28 16.24
N GLU A 689 -15.14 -46.71 17.50
CA GLU A 689 -14.59 -45.90 18.58
C GLU A 689 -13.05 -45.85 18.49
N THR A 690 -12.43 -44.79 19.01
CA THR A 690 -10.98 -44.60 18.90
C THR A 690 -10.25 -45.39 19.97
N ALA A 691 -9.49 -46.41 19.58
CA ALA A 691 -8.86 -47.41 20.45
C ALA A 691 -7.32 -47.30 20.54
N ASP A 692 -6.77 -46.20 20.05
CA ASP A 692 -5.36 -45.82 20.13
C ASP A 692 -5.28 -44.32 20.43
N GLU A 693 -4.25 -43.86 21.12
CA GLU A 693 -4.07 -42.44 21.44
C GLU A 693 -2.62 -42.00 21.25
N LEU A 694 -2.43 -40.71 20.98
CA LEU A 694 -1.10 -40.10 20.86
C LEU A 694 -0.46 -40.02 22.26
N ILE A 695 0.81 -40.44 22.39
CA ILE A 695 1.55 -40.44 23.67
C ILE A 695 2.85 -39.62 23.62
N GLY A 696 3.24 -39.10 22.45
CA GLY A 696 4.46 -38.30 22.30
C GLY A 696 4.54 -37.58 20.96
N ALA A 697 5.14 -36.39 20.97
CA ALA A 697 5.33 -35.53 19.81
C ALA A 697 6.61 -34.68 19.97
N ASN A 698 7.65 -34.98 19.18
CA ASN A 698 8.95 -34.31 19.25
C ASN A 698 9.39 -33.82 17.87
N LEU A 699 10.28 -32.82 17.83
CA LEU A 699 10.98 -32.39 16.62
C LEU A 699 12.11 -33.39 16.28
N CYS A 700 12.34 -33.63 14.98
CA CYS A 700 13.48 -34.41 14.51
C CYS A 700 13.94 -34.03 13.09
N ASN A 701 15.18 -34.37 12.79
CA ASN A 701 15.77 -34.40 11.46
C ASN A 701 15.95 -35.87 11.01
N ALA A 702 16.68 -36.14 9.91
CA ALA A 702 16.86 -37.49 9.38
C ALA A 702 18.03 -38.25 10.03
N GLU A 703 18.95 -37.49 10.59
CA GLU A 703 20.21 -37.88 11.24
C GLU A 703 20.02 -38.32 12.71
N ASP A 704 18.89 -37.98 13.32
CA ASP A 704 18.56 -38.29 14.72
C ASP A 704 18.15 -39.75 14.94
N ASP A 705 18.31 -40.23 16.18
CA ASP A 705 17.78 -41.52 16.61
C ASP A 705 16.48 -41.32 17.42
N ILE A 706 15.45 -42.12 17.15
CA ILE A 706 14.22 -42.21 17.95
C ILE A 706 14.35 -43.36 18.95
N ILE A 707 14.04 -43.11 20.22
CA ILE A 707 13.94 -44.16 21.25
C ILE A 707 12.48 -44.35 21.69
N LEU A 708 12.04 -45.60 21.69
CA LEU A 708 10.72 -46.04 22.15
C LEU A 708 10.88 -46.87 23.42
N VAL A 709 9.99 -46.70 24.40
CA VAL A 709 9.98 -47.45 25.67
C VAL A 709 8.57 -47.97 25.96
N SER A 710 8.47 -49.24 26.37
CA SER A 710 7.21 -49.89 26.72
C SER A 710 6.98 -50.00 28.22
N LYS A 711 5.71 -50.12 28.61
CA LYS A 711 5.24 -50.26 29.99
C LYS A 711 5.86 -51.46 30.72
N HIS A 712 6.07 -52.57 30.01
CA HIS A 712 6.76 -53.76 30.54
C HIS A 712 8.30 -53.72 30.37
N GLY A 713 8.89 -52.52 30.21
CA GLY A 713 10.33 -52.31 30.35
C GLY A 713 11.18 -52.72 29.14
N MET A 714 10.56 -52.85 27.96
CA MET A 714 11.26 -53.05 26.69
C MET A 714 11.56 -51.70 26.03
N SER A 715 12.54 -51.66 25.13
CA SER A 715 12.98 -50.44 24.44
C SER A 715 13.51 -50.71 23.04
N LEU A 716 13.29 -49.77 22.11
CA LEU A 716 13.76 -49.87 20.72
C LEU A 716 14.32 -48.52 20.28
N LYS A 717 15.61 -48.46 19.95
CA LYS A 717 16.28 -47.30 19.36
C LYS A 717 16.52 -47.54 17.87
N PHE A 718 16.09 -46.62 17.00
CA PHE A 718 16.22 -46.71 15.55
C PHE A 718 16.37 -45.31 14.93
N ARG A 719 16.92 -45.18 13.71
CA ARG A 719 17.12 -43.88 13.07
C ARG A 719 15.84 -43.25 12.52
N ALA A 720 15.81 -41.93 12.50
CA ALA A 720 14.78 -41.10 11.88
C ALA A 720 14.97 -40.89 10.37
N ASP A 721 15.83 -41.68 9.72
CA ASP A 721 16.08 -41.65 8.27
C ASP A 721 14.84 -42.07 7.43
N ASP A 722 14.94 -42.00 6.10
CA ASP A 722 13.81 -42.34 5.22
C ASP A 722 13.66 -43.85 4.96
N ASP A 723 14.72 -44.65 5.17
CA ASP A 723 14.68 -46.12 5.06
C ASP A 723 13.91 -46.74 6.22
N GLN A 724 14.14 -46.26 7.45
CA GLN A 724 13.34 -46.59 8.61
C GLN A 724 11.99 -45.88 8.56
N LEU A 725 11.97 -44.54 8.47
CA LEU A 725 10.78 -43.73 8.75
C LEU A 725 10.60 -42.58 7.74
N ARG A 726 10.33 -42.92 6.47
CA ARG A 726 9.92 -41.96 5.43
C ARG A 726 8.86 -40.94 5.92
N PRO A 727 8.90 -39.68 5.47
CA PRO A 727 7.87 -38.70 5.79
C PRO A 727 6.52 -39.09 5.18
N MET A 728 5.44 -38.84 5.93
CA MET A 728 4.06 -39.13 5.54
C MET A 728 3.14 -37.97 5.94
N GLY A 729 2.13 -37.67 5.13
CA GLY A 729 1.24 -36.53 5.35
C GLY A 729 0.38 -36.64 6.62
N ARG A 730 -0.04 -35.49 7.17
CA ARG A 730 -0.72 -35.39 8.48
C ARG A 730 -1.90 -36.35 8.72
N GLN A 731 -2.79 -36.57 7.75
CA GLN A 731 -3.98 -37.42 7.95
C GLN A 731 -3.72 -38.94 7.85
N THR A 732 -2.46 -39.38 7.89
CA THR A 732 -2.07 -40.79 7.92
C THR A 732 -1.78 -41.30 9.34
N ALA A 733 -1.88 -42.62 9.52
CA ALA A 733 -1.68 -43.34 10.79
C ALA A 733 -0.22 -43.77 11.08
N GLY A 734 0.73 -43.40 10.21
CA GLY A 734 2.15 -43.78 10.36
C GLY A 734 2.44 -45.25 10.03
N VAL A 735 3.51 -45.77 10.63
CA VAL A 735 4.01 -47.15 10.47
C VAL A 735 4.32 -47.76 11.85
N GLN A 736 4.42 -49.08 11.96
CA GLN A 736 4.79 -49.71 13.24
C GLN A 736 6.24 -49.40 13.62
N GLY A 737 6.43 -48.75 14.77
CA GLY A 737 7.73 -48.44 15.36
C GLY A 737 8.22 -49.55 16.30
N MET A 738 7.36 -50.01 17.21
CA MET A 738 7.63 -51.10 18.13
C MET A 738 6.45 -52.08 18.17
N LYS A 739 6.73 -53.36 18.43
CA LYS A 739 5.71 -54.40 18.65
C LYS A 739 5.62 -54.75 20.13
N PHE A 740 4.42 -55.01 20.60
CA PHE A 740 4.14 -55.42 21.96
C PHE A 740 3.68 -56.87 22.02
N ARG A 741 3.78 -57.45 23.23
CA ARG A 741 3.11 -58.69 23.61
C ARG A 741 1.85 -58.34 24.38
N ASP A 742 0.95 -59.30 24.54
CA ASP A 742 -0.33 -59.13 25.21
C ASP A 742 -0.19 -58.39 26.56
N GLY A 743 -0.88 -57.26 26.69
CA GLY A 743 -0.84 -56.38 27.87
C GLY A 743 0.31 -55.36 27.93
N ASP A 744 1.27 -55.36 27.00
CA ASP A 744 2.30 -54.31 26.90
C ASP A 744 1.89 -53.22 25.88
N GLU A 745 2.36 -51.99 26.10
CA GLU A 745 1.98 -50.80 25.34
C GLU A 745 3.10 -49.76 25.31
N LEU A 746 3.04 -48.80 24.37
CA LEU A 746 4.03 -47.72 24.31
C LEU A 746 3.80 -46.73 25.46
N LEU A 747 4.82 -46.56 26.30
CA LEU A 747 4.81 -45.66 27.45
C LEU A 747 5.43 -44.29 27.11
N ALA A 748 6.51 -44.29 26.33
CA ALA A 748 7.22 -43.07 25.96
C ALA A 748 7.88 -43.18 24.58
N MET A 749 8.04 -42.04 23.93
CA MET A 749 8.87 -41.82 22.75
C MET A 749 9.72 -40.57 22.99
N ASP A 750 11.00 -40.63 22.67
CA ASP A 750 11.90 -39.48 22.73
C ASP A 750 12.86 -39.46 21.52
N VAL A 751 13.52 -38.32 21.31
CA VAL A 751 14.46 -38.09 20.19
C VAL A 751 15.85 -37.78 20.74
N VAL A 752 16.83 -38.54 20.26
CA VAL A 752 18.23 -38.47 20.65
C VAL A 752 19.01 -37.79 19.53
N TRP A 753 19.33 -36.51 19.74
CA TRP A 753 20.10 -35.69 18.81
C TRP A 753 21.59 -36.07 18.85
N GLY A 754 22.07 -36.70 17.78
CA GLY A 754 23.49 -37.09 17.62
C GLY A 754 24.05 -37.99 18.73
N ASP A 755 25.37 -37.93 18.92
CA ASP A 755 26.07 -38.58 20.04
C ASP A 755 25.91 -37.77 21.33
N SER A 756 24.70 -37.79 21.91
CA SER A 756 24.44 -37.16 23.21
C SER A 756 24.86 -38.06 24.37
N ASP A 757 25.62 -37.53 25.33
CA ASP A 757 25.99 -38.23 26.58
C ASP A 757 24.84 -38.49 27.57
N LYS A 758 23.61 -38.09 27.20
CA LYS A 758 22.40 -38.20 28.01
C LYS A 758 22.05 -39.65 28.40
N ASP A 759 21.27 -39.76 29.47
CA ASP A 759 20.77 -41.02 30.01
C ASP A 759 19.27 -41.21 29.75
N LEU A 760 18.86 -42.46 29.58
CA LEU A 760 17.46 -42.85 29.77
C LEU A 760 17.21 -43.11 31.25
N PHE A 761 16.28 -42.36 31.83
CA PHE A 761 15.78 -42.53 33.19
C PHE A 761 14.39 -43.17 33.15
N VAL A 762 14.18 -44.25 33.90
CA VAL A 762 12.90 -45.01 33.92
C VAL A 762 12.46 -45.25 35.36
N VAL A 763 11.15 -45.20 35.63
CA VAL A 763 10.56 -45.33 36.97
C VAL A 763 9.35 -46.28 36.96
N THR A 764 9.23 -47.15 37.98
CA THR A 764 8.04 -48.00 38.19
C THR A 764 7.02 -47.39 39.14
N ASN A 765 5.76 -47.83 39.04
CA ASN A 765 4.68 -47.43 39.96
C ASN A 765 5.04 -47.69 41.45
N GLU A 766 5.78 -48.78 41.72
CA GLU A 766 6.32 -49.15 43.04
C GLU A 766 7.52 -48.30 43.51
N GLY A 767 7.92 -47.25 42.78
CA GLY A 767 8.97 -46.31 43.22
C GLY A 767 10.42 -46.73 42.98
N PHE A 768 10.67 -47.72 42.12
CA PHE A 768 12.03 -48.05 41.69
C PHE A 768 12.42 -47.26 40.44
N ALA A 769 13.55 -46.55 40.48
CA ALA A 769 14.10 -45.84 39.33
C ALA A 769 15.45 -46.39 38.88
N LYS A 770 15.79 -46.09 37.63
CA LYS A 770 17.04 -46.51 37.00
C LYS A 770 17.47 -45.49 35.96
N ARG A 771 18.78 -45.21 35.92
CA ARG A 771 19.43 -44.32 34.96
C ARG A 771 20.46 -45.10 34.14
N THR A 772 20.49 -44.92 32.82
CA THR A 772 21.28 -45.75 31.89
C THR A 772 21.77 -44.98 30.67
N ALA A 773 23.03 -45.17 30.27
CA ALA A 773 23.61 -44.51 29.09
C ALA A 773 22.84 -44.82 27.79
N LEU A 774 22.47 -43.77 27.03
CA LEU A 774 21.83 -43.95 25.72
C LEU A 774 22.72 -44.73 24.73
N SER A 775 24.04 -44.69 24.91
CA SER A 775 25.01 -45.49 24.15
C SER A 775 24.90 -47.00 24.39
N GLU A 776 24.33 -47.47 25.51
CA GLU A 776 24.03 -48.91 25.69
C GLU A 776 22.81 -49.37 24.85
N TYR A 777 21.95 -48.44 24.39
CA TYR A 777 20.76 -48.75 23.60
C TYR A 777 21.13 -48.85 22.12
N ARG A 778 21.75 -49.98 21.76
CA ARG A 778 22.16 -50.27 20.36
C ARG A 778 21.06 -49.94 19.35
N LEU A 779 21.47 -49.36 18.22
CA LEU A 779 20.61 -49.16 17.07
C LEU A 779 20.10 -50.49 16.49
N GLN A 780 18.81 -50.50 16.15
CA GLN A 780 18.06 -51.62 15.61
C GLN A 780 17.11 -51.10 14.53
N GLY A 781 16.60 -51.99 13.67
CA GLY A 781 15.48 -51.65 12.80
C GLY A 781 14.18 -51.51 13.60
N ARG A 782 13.28 -50.64 13.14
CA ARG A 782 11.93 -50.52 13.72
C ARG A 782 11.10 -51.81 13.50
N ASN A 783 9.88 -51.84 14.05
CA ASN A 783 8.91 -52.94 13.94
C ASN A 783 9.35 -54.24 14.66
N GLY A 784 10.30 -54.15 15.60
CA GLY A 784 10.70 -55.23 16.51
C GLY A 784 10.05 -55.14 17.89
N PHE A 785 10.25 -56.17 18.72
CA PHE A 785 9.85 -56.18 20.14
C PHE A 785 10.83 -55.42 21.07
N GLY A 786 11.88 -54.82 20.50
CA GLY A 786 12.93 -54.15 21.26
C GLY A 786 13.78 -55.09 22.13
N VAL A 787 14.44 -54.50 23.11
CA VAL A 787 15.34 -55.10 24.09
C VAL A 787 15.11 -54.48 25.47
N LYS A 788 15.36 -55.21 26.56
CA LYS A 788 15.13 -54.70 27.93
C LYS A 788 15.85 -53.37 28.20
N ALA A 789 15.13 -52.41 28.78
CA ALA A 789 15.65 -51.19 29.41
C ALA A 789 15.86 -51.38 30.93
N VAL A 790 14.99 -52.17 31.54
CA VAL A 790 15.02 -52.54 32.96
C VAL A 790 14.70 -54.02 33.12
N GLN A 791 15.23 -54.65 34.17
CA GLN A 791 14.80 -55.97 34.60
C GLN A 791 13.69 -55.81 35.66
N LEU A 792 12.43 -55.75 35.21
CA LEU A 792 11.28 -55.86 36.10
C LEU A 792 11.30 -57.23 36.81
N VAL A 793 10.81 -57.27 38.04
CA VAL A 793 10.71 -58.47 38.87
C VAL A 793 9.33 -58.48 39.50
N GLU A 794 8.79 -59.67 39.76
CA GLU A 794 7.53 -59.84 40.50
C GLU A 794 7.59 -59.05 41.82
N GLY A 795 6.59 -58.19 42.06
CA GLY A 795 6.58 -57.25 43.19
C GLY A 795 7.35 -55.93 43.00
N ARG A 796 7.80 -55.59 41.77
CA ARG A 796 8.28 -54.22 41.42
C ARG A 796 7.40 -53.47 40.40
N GLY A 797 6.26 -54.06 40.03
CA GLY A 797 5.26 -53.45 39.17
C GLY A 797 5.72 -53.19 37.73
N PHE A 798 5.20 -52.13 37.12
CA PHE A 798 5.41 -51.75 35.71
C PHE A 798 5.96 -50.31 35.59
N LEU A 799 6.52 -49.95 34.43
CA LEU A 799 7.03 -48.59 34.21
C LEU A 799 5.86 -47.59 34.05
N VAL A 800 5.98 -46.45 34.73
CA VAL A 800 5.02 -45.32 34.69
C VAL A 800 5.61 -44.05 34.08
N GLY A 801 6.91 -44.06 33.80
CA GLY A 801 7.49 -43.13 32.85
C GLY A 801 8.91 -43.48 32.44
N ALA A 802 9.32 -42.88 31.33
CA ALA A 802 10.68 -42.90 30.82
C ALA A 802 11.00 -41.53 30.22
N LEU A 803 12.16 -40.97 30.57
CA LEU A 803 12.60 -39.63 30.18
C LEU A 803 14.06 -39.68 29.71
N VAL A 804 14.41 -38.92 28.65
CA VAL A 804 15.82 -38.64 28.34
C VAL A 804 16.28 -37.44 29.17
N VAL A 805 17.34 -37.64 29.97
CA VAL A 805 17.82 -36.69 30.99
C VAL A 805 19.33 -36.52 30.96
N SER A 806 19.77 -35.41 31.53
CA SER A 806 21.16 -35.02 31.82
C SER A 806 21.46 -35.31 33.29
N GLU A 807 22.73 -35.35 33.72
CA GLU A 807 23.05 -35.62 35.15
C GLU A 807 22.58 -34.51 36.10
N GLU A 808 22.43 -33.29 35.59
CA GLU A 808 21.97 -32.08 36.30
C GLU A 808 20.43 -31.97 36.42
N ASP A 809 19.68 -32.80 35.70
CA ASP A 809 18.22 -32.72 35.71
C ASP A 809 17.63 -33.23 37.05
N GLN A 810 16.46 -32.71 37.41
CA GLN A 810 15.64 -33.25 38.49
C GLN A 810 14.43 -33.99 37.93
N VAL A 811 14.00 -35.06 38.62
CA VAL A 811 12.77 -35.78 38.31
C VAL A 811 11.79 -35.66 39.47
N MET A 812 10.55 -35.32 39.11
CA MET A 812 9.39 -35.33 39.98
C MET A 812 8.58 -36.60 39.72
N ALA A 813 8.08 -37.23 40.79
CA ALA A 813 7.11 -38.32 40.72
C ALA A 813 5.84 -37.93 41.48
N ILE A 814 4.68 -38.17 40.86
CA ILE A 814 3.35 -37.88 41.41
C ILE A 814 2.71 -39.21 41.81
N MET A 815 2.17 -39.27 43.02
CA MET A 815 1.48 -40.44 43.57
C MET A 815 -0.05 -40.32 43.46
N THR A 816 -0.75 -41.45 43.46
CA THR A 816 -2.23 -41.52 43.50
C THR A 816 -2.83 -40.72 44.66
N SER A 817 -2.11 -40.62 45.80
CA SER A 817 -2.49 -39.80 46.95
C SER A 817 -2.31 -38.28 46.78
N GLY A 818 -1.87 -37.80 45.61
CA GLY A 818 -1.51 -36.39 45.37
C GLY A 818 -0.13 -35.99 45.88
N LYS A 819 0.58 -36.87 46.60
CA LYS A 819 1.94 -36.62 47.07
C LYS A 819 2.91 -36.50 45.89
N VAL A 820 3.80 -35.52 45.96
CA VAL A 820 4.83 -35.29 44.95
C VAL A 820 6.21 -35.39 45.60
N ILE A 821 7.07 -36.23 45.02
CA ILE A 821 8.48 -36.39 45.43
C ILE A 821 9.36 -35.76 44.34
N ARG A 822 10.40 -35.03 44.75
CA ARG A 822 11.49 -34.56 43.88
C ARG A 822 12.79 -35.24 44.29
N ALA A 823 13.63 -35.61 43.33
CA ALA A 823 15.00 -36.03 43.57
C ALA A 823 15.88 -35.75 42.33
N ASN A 824 17.18 -35.59 42.55
CA ASN A 824 18.13 -35.29 41.48
C ASN A 824 18.49 -36.56 40.68
N VAL A 825 18.66 -36.43 39.37
CA VAL A 825 19.04 -37.55 38.49
C VAL A 825 20.44 -38.11 38.84
N ASN A 826 21.30 -37.32 39.50
CA ASN A 826 22.61 -37.76 39.98
C ASN A 826 22.56 -38.73 41.20
N GLU A 827 21.48 -38.74 41.99
CA GLU A 827 21.29 -39.68 43.11
C GLU A 827 21.09 -41.13 42.62
N VAL A 828 20.42 -41.29 41.47
CA VAL A 828 20.23 -42.58 40.80
C VAL A 828 21.46 -42.90 39.95
N LYS A 829 22.41 -43.61 40.55
CA LYS A 829 23.65 -44.04 39.88
C LYS A 829 23.38 -44.74 38.53
N ARG A 830 24.16 -44.37 37.51
CA ARG A 830 24.19 -44.98 36.17
C ARG A 830 24.41 -46.50 36.30
N THR A 831 23.51 -47.33 35.76
CA THR A 831 23.67 -48.79 35.74
C THR A 831 23.17 -49.42 34.44
N GLY A 832 23.82 -50.49 34.00
CA GLY A 832 23.56 -51.06 32.67
C GLY A 832 22.17 -51.66 32.45
N ARG A 833 21.77 -51.79 31.19
CA ARG A 833 20.39 -52.03 30.73
C ARG A 833 19.64 -53.26 31.30
N THR A 834 20.30 -54.22 31.93
CA THR A 834 19.65 -55.39 32.57
C THR A 834 19.59 -55.36 34.10
N THR A 835 19.93 -54.24 34.76
CA THR A 835 19.67 -54.05 36.21
C THR A 835 18.20 -53.74 36.53
N GLN A 836 17.82 -53.92 37.81
CA GLN A 836 16.46 -53.76 38.35
C GLN A 836 16.13 -52.32 38.83
N GLY A 837 17.09 -51.40 38.82
CA GLY A 837 16.98 -50.08 39.47
C GLY A 837 17.11 -50.10 40.99
N VAL A 838 17.24 -48.90 41.56
CA VAL A 838 17.30 -48.60 43.00
C VAL A 838 15.97 -48.00 43.46
N THR A 839 15.71 -47.97 44.76
CA THR A 839 14.55 -47.24 45.31
C THR A 839 14.77 -45.74 45.15
N PHE A 840 13.84 -45.07 44.48
CA PHE A 840 13.79 -43.63 44.24
C PHE A 840 12.72 -42.97 45.11
N ALA A 841 11.59 -43.66 45.25
CA ALA A 841 10.50 -43.31 46.15
C ALA A 841 10.02 -44.57 46.88
N LYS A 842 9.28 -44.40 47.97
CA LYS A 842 8.53 -45.47 48.62
C LYS A 842 7.08 -45.02 48.74
N PRO A 843 6.18 -45.50 47.87
CA PRO A 843 4.75 -45.31 48.07
C PRO A 843 4.30 -45.85 49.43
N GLU A 844 3.24 -45.26 49.98
CA GLU A 844 2.58 -45.80 51.16
C GLU A 844 1.67 -46.99 50.79
N LYS A 845 1.12 -47.66 51.81
CA LYS A 845 0.28 -48.84 51.57
C LYS A 845 -1.03 -48.43 50.87
N ASN A 846 -1.27 -48.98 49.69
CA ASN A 846 -2.34 -48.62 48.74
C ASN A 846 -2.13 -47.25 48.04
N ASP A 847 -0.88 -46.82 47.90
CA ASP A 847 -0.47 -45.67 47.08
C ASP A 847 0.52 -46.16 46.00
N GLU A 848 0.59 -45.48 44.86
CA GLU A 848 1.51 -45.80 43.77
C GLU A 848 1.87 -44.55 42.97
N ILE A 849 3.00 -44.56 42.25
CA ILE A 849 3.36 -43.47 41.33
C ILE A 849 2.53 -43.60 40.05
N ILE A 850 1.81 -42.53 39.69
CA ILE A 850 0.97 -42.47 38.48
C ILE A 850 1.68 -41.83 37.29
N SER A 851 2.62 -40.91 37.53
CA SER A 851 3.37 -40.22 36.49
C SER A 851 4.70 -39.68 37.02
N ILE A 852 5.60 -39.34 36.09
CA ILE A 852 6.83 -38.60 36.38
C ILE A 852 6.98 -37.43 35.40
N ALA A 853 7.60 -36.36 35.87
CA ALA A 853 7.94 -35.18 35.07
C ALA A 853 9.39 -34.75 35.33
N ARG A 854 10.00 -34.08 34.37
CA ARG A 854 11.32 -33.44 34.54
C ARG A 854 11.12 -32.05 35.13
N ASN A 855 11.73 -31.77 36.28
CA ASN A 855 11.73 -30.43 36.87
C ASN A 855 12.78 -29.55 36.19
N ALA A 856 12.46 -28.27 36.00
CA ALA A 856 13.35 -27.27 35.42
C ALA A 856 13.90 -26.26 36.45
N GLU A 857 13.41 -26.29 37.69
CA GLU A 857 13.97 -25.52 38.80
C GLU A 857 15.10 -26.32 39.47
N ALA A 858 16.34 -25.84 39.37
CA ALA A 858 17.45 -26.28 40.21
C ALA A 858 17.53 -25.39 41.46
N GLU A 859 17.57 -25.99 42.66
CA GLU A 859 17.79 -25.27 43.92
C GLU A 859 19.26 -25.38 44.34
N ASP A 860 19.97 -24.24 44.36
CA ASP A 860 21.36 -24.15 44.86
C ASP A 860 21.40 -24.27 46.40
N GLU A 861 21.44 -25.50 46.93
CA GLU A 861 21.86 -25.74 48.32
C GLU A 861 23.39 -25.90 48.41
N ALA A 862 24.07 -24.84 48.89
CA ALA A 862 25.50 -24.84 49.15
C ALA A 862 25.79 -24.37 50.59
N ASP A 863 26.00 -25.33 51.50
CA ASP A 863 26.57 -25.05 52.82
C ASP A 863 28.01 -24.56 52.68
N GLY A 864 28.38 -23.53 53.45
CA GLY A 864 29.59 -22.75 53.20
C GLY A 864 30.82 -23.19 54.00
N GLU A 865 31.82 -23.73 53.31
CA GLU A 865 33.24 -23.63 53.72
C GLU A 865 34.10 -22.97 52.63
N THR A 866 35.17 -22.33 53.05
CA THR A 866 35.87 -21.29 52.25
C THR A 866 37.21 -21.79 51.72
N THR A 867 37.55 -21.46 50.45
CA THR A 867 38.69 -20.58 50.04
C THR A 867 39.29 -20.98 48.67
N THR A 868 39.69 -19.96 47.87
CA THR A 868 40.64 -19.98 46.72
C THR A 868 40.31 -20.76 45.43
N THR A 869 40.04 -20.01 44.35
CA THR A 869 40.73 -20.02 43.01
C THR A 869 41.43 -21.31 42.53
N GLU A 870 41.33 -21.73 41.26
CA GLU A 870 40.93 -21.02 40.03
C GLU A 870 40.61 -22.04 38.90
N SER A 871 39.51 -21.88 38.14
CA SER A 871 39.37 -22.50 36.80
C SER A 871 38.21 -21.91 35.97
N SER A 872 38.34 -22.03 34.65
CA SER A 872 37.43 -21.57 33.60
C SER A 872 36.18 -22.43 33.38
N GLY A 873 35.06 -21.80 33.02
CA GLY A 873 33.98 -22.36 32.19
C GLY A 873 33.18 -21.21 31.56
N SER A 874 32.84 -21.15 30.26
CA SER A 874 32.36 -22.15 29.30
C SER A 874 30.89 -22.57 29.48
N ALA A 875 29.98 -21.59 29.53
CA ALA A 875 28.56 -21.83 29.29
C ALA A 875 28.32 -22.15 27.80
N SER A 876 27.60 -23.23 27.50
CA SER A 876 27.37 -23.70 26.12
C SER A 876 26.31 -22.85 25.41
N SER A 877 26.72 -22.03 24.44
CA SER A 877 25.82 -21.29 23.56
C SER A 877 25.37 -22.16 22.39
N ILE A 878 24.06 -22.14 22.10
CA ILE A 878 23.50 -22.80 20.91
C ILE A 878 23.98 -22.01 19.68
N GLN A 879 24.76 -22.66 18.80
CA GLN A 879 25.18 -22.09 17.52
C GLN A 879 24.18 -22.41 16.41
N PRO A 880 23.72 -21.42 15.60
CA PRO A 880 23.10 -21.68 14.32
C PRO A 880 24.14 -22.13 13.28
N ALA A 881 23.69 -22.85 12.24
CA ALA A 881 24.56 -23.35 11.18
C ALA A 881 25.11 -22.23 10.27
N GLN A 882 26.29 -22.44 9.70
CA GLN A 882 27.03 -21.44 8.92
C GLN A 882 26.43 -21.19 7.52
N GLY A 883 26.47 -19.92 7.11
CA GLY A 883 26.35 -19.47 5.72
C GLY A 883 27.02 -18.10 5.59
N GLU A 884 27.99 -17.98 4.67
CA GLU A 884 28.74 -16.73 4.40
C GLU A 884 28.07 -15.91 3.25
N PRO A 885 28.55 -14.70 2.92
CA PRO A 885 28.31 -13.50 3.71
C PRO A 885 27.77 -12.33 2.85
N VAL A 886 27.18 -11.30 3.46
CA VAL A 886 26.91 -10.03 2.73
C VAL A 886 27.05 -8.79 3.64
N PHE A 887 27.70 -7.77 3.08
CA PHE A 887 27.88 -6.39 3.59
C PHE A 887 28.62 -6.18 4.92
N GLU A 888 29.90 -5.80 4.79
CA GLU A 888 30.57 -4.92 5.74
C GLU A 888 29.98 -3.50 5.65
N VAL A 889 29.94 -2.78 6.77
CA VAL A 889 29.84 -1.32 6.82
C VAL A 889 30.89 -0.83 7.83
N SER A 890 31.84 -0.02 7.35
CA SER A 890 32.92 0.52 8.17
C SER A 890 32.48 1.81 8.90
N THR A 891 32.88 1.93 10.16
CA THR A 891 32.71 3.16 10.96
C THR A 891 34.06 3.54 11.57
N GLU A 892 34.72 4.56 11.02
CA GLU A 892 35.89 5.19 11.63
C GLU A 892 35.47 6.39 12.50
N GLU A 893 36.02 6.48 13.71
CA GLU A 893 35.93 7.68 14.57
C GLU A 893 37.11 8.62 14.28
N PRO A 894 36.89 9.93 14.07
CA PRO A 894 37.94 10.94 14.13
C PRO A 894 38.11 11.48 15.56
N SER A 895 39.35 11.61 16.05
CA SER A 895 39.65 12.16 17.39
C SER A 895 40.81 13.17 17.40
N GLY A 896 40.60 14.31 18.08
CA GLY A 896 41.57 15.41 18.20
C GLY A 896 41.75 16.25 16.93
N MET A 897 42.26 17.50 16.93
CA MET A 897 42.71 18.47 17.96
C MET A 897 42.82 19.86 17.25
N PRO A 898 43.18 21.00 17.90
CA PRO A 898 43.00 21.46 19.29
C PRO A 898 42.28 22.84 19.36
N LEU A 899 42.21 23.46 20.55
CA LEU A 899 41.79 24.87 20.70
C LEU A 899 42.90 25.88 20.36
N VAL A 900 42.49 27.08 19.93
CA VAL A 900 43.25 28.34 20.04
C VAL A 900 42.31 29.42 20.59
N THR A 901 42.82 30.30 21.45
CA THR A 901 42.08 31.38 22.12
C THR A 901 42.60 32.76 21.71
N GLU A 902 41.72 33.76 21.54
CA GLU A 902 41.82 35.06 22.24
C GLU A 902 40.70 36.08 21.90
N ASN A 903 40.28 36.84 22.93
CA ASN A 903 39.95 38.28 22.99
C ASN A 903 38.91 38.95 22.06
N SER A 904 37.70 39.14 22.62
CA SER A 904 36.97 40.42 22.86
C SER A 904 37.12 41.65 21.94
N GLU A 905 35.97 42.20 21.49
CA GLU A 905 35.40 43.54 21.79
C GLU A 905 33.97 43.59 21.17
N ALA A 906 32.86 43.86 21.87
CA ALA A 906 32.40 45.06 22.59
C ALA A 906 31.79 46.17 21.69
N ILE A 907 30.47 46.40 21.79
CA ILE A 907 29.76 47.71 21.65
C ILE A 907 28.31 47.57 22.15
N GLU A 908 27.65 48.70 22.44
CA GLU A 908 26.51 48.83 23.37
C GLU A 908 25.30 49.56 22.72
N ARG A 909 24.07 49.36 23.27
CA ARG A 909 22.83 50.17 23.05
C ARG A 909 22.13 49.97 21.67
N THR A 910 20.86 50.33 21.46
CA THR A 910 19.89 51.16 22.22
C THR A 910 18.54 50.48 22.53
N GLU A 911 17.80 51.07 23.48
CA GLU A 911 16.42 50.77 23.84
C GLU A 911 15.41 51.62 23.02
N GLU A 912 14.17 51.13 22.84
CA GLU A 912 12.89 51.87 22.74
C GLU A 912 11.77 50.79 22.66
N SER A 913 11.08 50.42 23.74
CA SER A 913 9.97 51.10 24.46
C SER A 913 8.60 51.02 23.74
N GLY A 914 7.64 50.29 24.31
CA GLY A 914 6.27 50.23 23.81
C GLY A 914 5.36 49.21 24.51
N GLY A 915 4.67 49.63 25.57
CA GLY A 915 3.40 49.01 26.00
C GLY A 915 2.22 49.54 25.17
N GLU A 916 0.96 49.21 25.45
CA GLU A 916 0.40 48.46 26.58
C GLU A 916 -1.03 47.95 26.25
N ALA A 917 -1.54 47.01 27.06
CA ALA A 917 -2.95 46.79 27.44
C ALA A 917 -4.14 46.75 26.42
N SER A 918 -4.86 45.62 26.49
CA SER A 918 -6.31 45.48 26.80
C SER A 918 -7.47 45.77 25.79
N ASP A 919 -8.49 44.92 25.98
CA ASP A 919 -9.95 45.12 25.85
C ASP A 919 -10.77 44.76 24.59
N GLU A 920 -11.80 43.97 24.90
CA GLU A 920 -13.13 43.69 24.33
C GLU A 920 -13.55 44.21 22.93
N ALA A 921 -13.80 43.26 22.02
CA ALA A 921 -14.93 43.23 21.08
C ALA A 921 -15.23 41.79 20.62
#